data_AF-A0AAU8WIY1-F1
#
_entry.id   AF-A0AAU8WIY1-F1
#
_cell.length_a   1.000
_cell.length_b   1.000
_cell.length_c   1.000
_cell.angle_alpha   90.00
_cell.angle_beta   90.00
_cell.angle_gamma   90.00
#
_symmetry.space_group_name_H-M   'P 1'
#
loop_
_entity.id
_entity.type
_entity.pdbx_description
1 polymer ?
#
loop_
_entity_poly.entity_id
_entity_poly.type
_entity_poly.pdbx_seq_one_letter_code
_entity_poly.pdbx_strand_id
1 'polypeptide(L)'
;MIESSHYKRLVKAFTSTEIPRMEANNPIFSLLRDHFYREQVIKNQLGCYMPMPFPTGVGKTHNTISLILEFILDDICDEISAGESYSPKYCFYITNSVDNVFDAYCKLKKRIEDNPLLSESQKEVIYERILYAPANAASILSLLSTKNGDLEKVKKLFSIDDKSSLGKELELIANEQETLALINVSPAQKKLLSDRLSDAASKCYSSLIRYIQKVQLGKNPVLLSDKSIELLRTLIPGVELEVGRTRVVFMTTKKFLFGLQQTTSKFHPARNLSGNILIIDEVDRQHHEILTHLVSANDTDLLATIRTIHSNLKEQKLCTKPQYAGISELFQEYLEEVKVLFEDWSLQHSFDIHSSAIENEKQVLLFSDKLTTHNTSLSKQLVVSFNKEHQQHDISLKGTLSDRKEHDFPKFLGRLERLVNREFQSVVRQAEELYQENLSSQMHKYELKHLTSVQAVASILDQLNLHSLREQLNQQLSYLAGRQYSPRKSAANYHTRGIRMIEVDHLPEAQDSVMFKHHGFNVTPTGMLASWVESGCNILGVSATAECESVVHNFDIRYLRESLGNKFIELDQIQRNLIHSYYENERNYLGCGVKISVTAVNTDYVFVRRLISQWQPNNKNINLLCQQLFNTDTSGVEFGLQWLSKLCKAIEAFAKTKFNRYMVVMLNRGIRPPIASFLNWYASNLESSESTTLKLFPSVDANFLRQGRFDSEIIHFLETCPGKLVAVTSYPTMSSGKNPDYEFNPDFENGSLRHVGHRSNDRTDIDFMYLEEPTHLISVVGEPETKTSDRLLLLSYGMALQEAGAITINQAHSWSRDVVTHDSPYNVCRELKSKYYQKDSEDGLLAVYRMIEQAVGRAARTEMKRETIHIVADGELVKLLANDNRDPSLLSHEYRELVNFSKSKLPWVSPMSGDGKRLQNLAVLQTARSLGAIDRTLSLINNAPSIKSIEAWADLRAQVLQLPASVLPPTYREYYVLSPDSGAYDYTPPTKEREWKADEYRFFELCEKPVKQISETAALLPTLMRNPVIKSHFDENKYCTAWPEDARYILTPPMFINIYLGALGEEVGKLILSKHGFTFEDLPLQHFEKFDDIIILDGRKALIDFKNWDLGAWQAQKDEDRKVQMDKISHKLKSLGVNKLVICNLFKKSNEQIQFFDLDFCQVDDESLASIICIPSLINESDSGVDVNAVMMLARWILK
;
A
#
# COMPACT_ATOMS: atom_id res chain seq x y z
N MET A 1 -4.98 -41.14 -11.89
CA MET A 1 -4.46 -41.88 -13.07
C MET A 1 -3.54 -41.05 -13.98
N ILE A 2 -3.61 -39.71 -14.01
CA ILE A 2 -2.75 -38.85 -14.85
C ILE A 2 -1.31 -38.73 -14.30
N GLU A 3 -1.14 -38.84 -12.97
CA GLU A 3 0.17 -38.76 -12.30
C GLU A 3 1.18 -39.83 -12.76
N SER A 4 0.74 -41.00 -13.25
CA SER A 4 1.69 -42.08 -13.60
C SER A 4 2.39 -41.90 -14.96
N SER A 5 1.87 -41.10 -15.90
CA SER A 5 2.51 -40.92 -17.23
C SER A 5 3.50 -39.75 -17.24
N HIS A 6 3.17 -38.64 -16.57
CA HIS A 6 4.05 -37.47 -16.47
C HIS A 6 5.27 -37.79 -15.60
N TYR A 7 5.07 -38.37 -14.41
CA TYR A 7 6.17 -38.76 -13.53
C TYR A 7 7.13 -39.75 -14.22
N LYS A 8 6.62 -40.72 -14.99
CA LYS A 8 7.46 -41.63 -15.79
C LYS A 8 8.28 -40.90 -16.86
N ARG A 9 7.71 -39.88 -17.53
CA ARG A 9 8.44 -39.07 -18.52
C ARG A 9 9.52 -38.23 -17.85
N LEU A 10 9.21 -37.63 -16.71
CA LEU A 10 10.12 -36.83 -15.91
C LEU A 10 11.31 -37.66 -15.39
N VAL A 11 11.03 -38.81 -14.77
CA VAL A 11 12.04 -39.78 -14.33
C VAL A 11 12.90 -40.22 -15.51
N LYS A 12 12.31 -40.59 -16.65
CA LYS A 12 13.07 -41.01 -17.86
C LYS A 12 13.99 -39.91 -18.39
N ALA A 13 13.61 -38.63 -18.29
CA ALA A 13 14.40 -37.51 -18.80
C ALA A 13 15.57 -37.10 -17.89
N PHE A 14 15.52 -37.38 -16.58
CA PHE A 14 16.48 -36.85 -15.59
C PHE A 14 17.20 -37.91 -14.71
N THR A 15 16.94 -39.22 -14.87
CA THR A 15 17.55 -40.27 -14.01
C THR A 15 19.00 -40.65 -14.32
N SER A 16 19.61 -40.17 -15.41
CA SER A 16 20.93 -40.64 -15.88
C SER A 16 22.00 -39.55 -16.06
N THR A 17 21.70 -38.30 -15.72
CA THR A 17 22.58 -37.15 -15.92
C THR A 17 22.58 -36.25 -14.69
N GLU A 18 23.76 -35.76 -14.27
CA GLU A 18 23.85 -34.65 -13.33
C GLU A 18 23.05 -33.47 -13.89
N ILE A 19 22.18 -32.90 -13.07
CA ILE A 19 21.32 -31.80 -13.52
C ILE A 19 22.20 -30.59 -13.83
N PRO A 20 22.17 -30.09 -15.07
CA PRO A 20 23.12 -29.09 -15.50
C PRO A 20 22.91 -27.79 -14.74
N ARG A 21 23.93 -27.37 -14.00
CA ARG A 21 23.91 -26.10 -13.27
C ARG A 21 24.43 -24.98 -14.16
N MET A 22 23.81 -23.82 -14.04
CA MET A 22 24.24 -22.63 -14.76
C MET A 22 25.55 -22.09 -14.15
N GLU A 23 26.53 -21.79 -14.99
CA GLU A 23 27.74 -21.08 -14.57
C GLU A 23 27.39 -19.67 -14.09
N ALA A 24 27.90 -19.30 -12.92
CA ALA A 24 27.69 -17.99 -12.34
C ALA A 24 28.84 -17.03 -12.69
N ASN A 25 28.97 -16.74 -13.98
CA ASN A 25 29.97 -15.78 -14.47
C ASN A 25 29.49 -14.32 -14.36
N ASN A 26 28.22 -14.12 -13.97
CA ASN A 26 27.61 -12.81 -13.76
C ASN A 26 27.44 -12.53 -12.24
N PRO A 27 27.98 -11.43 -11.70
CA PRO A 27 27.86 -11.09 -10.28
C PRO A 27 26.42 -10.86 -9.81
N ILE A 28 25.57 -10.30 -10.67
CA ILE A 28 24.14 -10.08 -10.37
C ILE A 28 23.42 -11.43 -10.25
N PHE A 29 23.67 -12.36 -11.17
CA PHE A 29 23.09 -13.70 -11.07
C PHE A 29 23.60 -14.46 -9.85
N SER A 30 24.90 -14.35 -9.54
CA SER A 30 25.51 -14.95 -8.34
C SER A 30 24.83 -14.45 -7.06
N LEU A 31 24.62 -13.13 -6.96
CA LEU A 31 23.91 -12.49 -5.86
C LEU A 31 22.48 -13.03 -5.72
N LEU A 32 21.71 -13.07 -6.81
CA LEU A 32 20.34 -13.59 -6.82
C LEU A 32 20.28 -15.07 -6.42
N ARG A 33 21.19 -15.89 -6.96
CA ARG A 33 21.25 -17.31 -6.66
C ARG A 33 21.62 -17.56 -5.21
N ASP A 34 22.72 -16.98 -4.75
CA ASP A 34 23.30 -17.34 -3.46
C ASP A 34 22.57 -16.66 -2.29
N HIS A 35 22.28 -15.36 -2.40
CA HIS A 35 21.70 -14.58 -1.29
C HIS A 35 20.17 -14.59 -1.27
N PHE A 36 19.49 -14.56 -2.42
CA PHE A 36 18.02 -14.64 -2.44
C PHE A 36 17.55 -16.08 -2.45
N TYR A 37 17.94 -16.87 -3.46
CA TYR A 37 17.36 -18.19 -3.67
C TYR A 37 17.88 -19.23 -2.67
N ARG A 38 19.21 -19.43 -2.57
CA ARG A 38 19.76 -20.47 -1.68
C ARG A 38 19.60 -20.12 -0.20
N GLU A 39 19.91 -18.89 0.19
CA GLU A 39 19.82 -18.47 1.59
C GLU A 39 18.38 -18.26 2.05
N GLN A 40 17.57 -17.46 1.34
CA GLN A 40 16.22 -17.15 1.83
C GLN A 40 15.19 -18.21 1.44
N VAL A 41 15.13 -18.60 0.15
CA VAL A 41 14.08 -19.50 -0.35
C VAL A 41 14.30 -20.95 0.11
N ILE A 42 15.53 -21.47 0.01
CA ILE A 42 15.82 -22.87 0.33
C ILE A 42 16.05 -23.06 1.84
N LYS A 43 16.93 -22.26 2.48
CA LYS A 43 17.30 -22.46 3.89
C LYS A 43 16.35 -21.81 4.89
N ASN A 44 15.98 -20.54 4.71
CA ASN A 44 15.31 -19.74 5.75
C ASN A 44 13.79 -19.98 5.82
N GLN A 45 13.12 -20.31 4.71
CA GLN A 45 11.68 -20.68 4.57
C GLN A 45 10.63 -19.75 5.25
N LEU A 46 11.01 -18.61 5.81
CA LEU A 46 10.15 -17.69 6.58
C LEU A 46 9.56 -16.54 5.74
N GLY A 47 9.81 -16.52 4.43
CA GLY A 47 9.44 -15.44 3.51
C GLY A 47 10.34 -14.21 3.62
N CYS A 48 10.59 -13.53 2.50
CA CYS A 48 11.44 -12.34 2.45
C CYS A 48 11.00 -11.37 1.33
N TYR A 49 11.42 -10.10 1.42
CA TYR A 49 11.37 -9.14 0.31
C TYR A 49 12.75 -8.58 0.04
N MET A 50 13.20 -8.69 -1.21
CA MET A 50 14.46 -8.14 -1.68
C MET A 50 14.21 -7.15 -2.84
N PRO A 51 14.27 -5.83 -2.59
CA PRO A 51 14.27 -4.83 -3.66
C PRO A 51 15.65 -4.80 -4.35
N MET A 52 15.65 -4.80 -5.68
CA MET A 52 16.84 -4.81 -6.52
C MET A 52 16.90 -3.55 -7.41
N PRO A 53 17.58 -2.47 -6.94
CA PRO A 53 17.74 -1.19 -7.63
C PRO A 53 18.83 -1.23 -8.72
N PHE A 54 18.76 -2.18 -9.64
CA PHE A 54 19.83 -2.37 -10.61
C PHE A 54 19.82 -1.29 -11.71
N PRO A 55 20.98 -0.73 -12.12
CA PRO A 55 21.05 0.23 -13.22
C PRO A 55 20.40 -0.29 -14.50
N THR A 56 19.90 0.60 -15.36
CA THR A 56 19.43 0.17 -16.69
C THR A 56 20.62 -0.18 -17.58
N GLY A 57 20.52 -1.27 -18.35
CA GLY A 57 21.61 -1.77 -19.20
C GLY A 57 22.32 -3.03 -18.67
N VAL A 58 22.28 -3.32 -17.36
CA VAL A 58 22.98 -4.49 -16.76
C VAL A 58 22.32 -5.86 -17.00
N GLY A 59 21.21 -5.91 -17.73
CA GLY A 59 20.49 -7.16 -17.99
C GLY A 59 19.62 -7.67 -16.85
N LYS A 60 18.91 -6.78 -16.13
CA LYS A 60 17.95 -7.11 -15.06
C LYS A 60 17.09 -8.36 -15.35
N THR A 61 16.24 -8.27 -16.37
CA THR A 61 15.33 -9.35 -16.79
C THR A 61 16.09 -10.63 -17.17
N HIS A 62 17.29 -10.52 -17.75
CA HIS A 62 18.11 -11.68 -18.11
C HIS A 62 18.57 -12.48 -16.89
N ASN A 63 19.01 -11.79 -15.83
CA ASN A 63 19.43 -12.43 -14.58
C ASN A 63 18.23 -13.04 -13.85
N THR A 64 17.10 -12.34 -13.83
CA THR A 64 15.84 -12.86 -13.27
C THR A 64 15.35 -14.12 -13.98
N ILE A 65 15.43 -14.18 -15.31
CA ILE A 65 15.08 -15.37 -16.10
C ILE A 65 16.02 -16.53 -15.81
N SER A 66 17.31 -16.26 -15.58
CA SER A 66 18.29 -17.29 -15.21
C SER A 66 17.94 -17.90 -13.84
N LEU A 67 17.50 -17.08 -12.89
CA LEU A 67 17.03 -17.55 -11.59
C LEU A 67 15.79 -18.44 -11.71
N ILE A 68 14.84 -18.09 -12.58
CA ILE A 68 13.65 -18.91 -12.85
C ILE A 68 14.04 -20.28 -13.41
N LEU A 69 15.03 -20.34 -14.31
CA LEU A 69 15.51 -21.61 -14.84
C LEU A 69 16.16 -22.47 -13.74
N GLU A 70 16.96 -21.88 -12.86
CA GLU A 70 17.53 -22.58 -11.70
C GLU A 70 16.41 -23.14 -10.78
N PHE A 71 15.37 -22.34 -10.51
CA PHE A 71 14.20 -22.80 -9.77
C PHE A 71 13.50 -23.99 -10.41
N ILE A 72 13.30 -23.99 -11.73
CA ILE A 72 12.65 -25.11 -12.43
C ILE A 72 13.47 -26.39 -12.29
N LEU A 73 14.80 -26.29 -12.41
CA LEU A 73 15.69 -27.44 -12.32
C LEU A 73 15.70 -28.02 -10.90
N ASP A 74 15.74 -27.18 -9.88
CA ASP A 74 15.69 -27.62 -8.47
C ASP A 74 14.32 -28.22 -8.12
N ASP A 75 13.21 -27.64 -8.61
CA ASP A 75 11.86 -28.21 -8.44
C ASP A 75 11.74 -29.62 -9.04
N ILE A 76 12.33 -29.84 -10.22
CA ILE A 76 12.39 -31.17 -10.84
C ILE A 76 13.24 -32.12 -9.99
N CYS A 77 14.38 -31.67 -9.45
CA CYS A 77 15.20 -32.47 -8.53
C CYS A 77 14.38 -32.93 -7.32
N ASP A 78 13.66 -32.00 -6.71
CA ASP A 78 12.88 -32.23 -5.50
C ASP A 78 11.73 -33.21 -5.78
N GLU A 79 11.04 -33.09 -6.92
CA GLU A 79 9.97 -34.02 -7.31
C GLU A 79 10.47 -35.45 -7.53
N ILE A 80 11.65 -35.61 -8.15
CA ILE A 80 12.27 -36.93 -8.34
C ILE A 80 12.67 -37.52 -7.00
N SER A 81 13.31 -36.72 -6.15
CA SER A 81 13.95 -37.18 -4.90
C SER A 81 12.91 -37.48 -3.81
N ALA A 82 11.89 -36.63 -3.67
CA ALA A 82 10.88 -36.75 -2.62
C ALA A 82 9.72 -37.69 -3.01
N GLY A 83 9.51 -37.96 -4.31
CA GLY A 83 8.47 -38.87 -4.80
C GLY A 83 7.09 -38.50 -4.25
N GLU A 84 6.43 -39.44 -3.55
CA GLU A 84 5.10 -39.23 -2.96
C GLU A 84 5.05 -38.18 -1.82
N SER A 85 6.21 -37.80 -1.28
CA SER A 85 6.33 -36.76 -0.24
C SER A 85 6.61 -35.36 -0.80
N TYR A 86 6.69 -35.22 -2.12
CA TYR A 86 6.93 -33.95 -2.80
C TYR A 86 5.77 -32.96 -2.60
N SER A 87 6.10 -31.70 -2.34
CA SER A 87 5.15 -30.59 -2.24
C SER A 87 5.48 -29.55 -3.31
N PRO A 88 4.54 -29.23 -4.23
CA PRO A 88 4.82 -28.33 -5.34
C PRO A 88 4.95 -26.89 -4.88
N LYS A 89 6.02 -26.22 -5.36
CA LYS A 89 6.22 -24.77 -5.20
C LYS A 89 5.98 -24.05 -6.51
N TYR A 90 5.51 -22.82 -6.43
CA TYR A 90 5.25 -21.97 -7.60
C TYR A 90 6.17 -20.76 -7.64
N CYS A 91 6.53 -20.36 -8.86
CA CYS A 91 7.18 -19.09 -9.15
C CYS A 91 6.29 -18.24 -10.06
N PHE A 92 5.83 -17.10 -9.55
CA PHE A 92 5.01 -16.16 -10.31
C PHE A 92 5.86 -14.99 -10.81
N TYR A 93 5.84 -14.72 -12.11
CA TYR A 93 6.43 -13.52 -12.71
C TYR A 93 5.32 -12.54 -13.08
N ILE A 94 5.34 -11.35 -12.49
CA ILE A 94 4.33 -10.32 -12.72
C ILE A 94 4.94 -8.98 -13.14
N THR A 95 4.22 -8.27 -14.01
CA THR A 95 4.44 -6.86 -14.35
C THR A 95 3.14 -6.28 -14.90
N ASN A 96 3.07 -4.96 -15.11
CA ASN A 96 1.87 -4.27 -15.60
C ASN A 96 1.66 -4.39 -17.12
N SER A 97 2.72 -4.65 -17.90
CA SER A 97 2.64 -4.66 -19.38
C SER A 97 2.52 -6.08 -19.95
N VAL A 98 1.54 -6.28 -20.83
CA VAL A 98 1.35 -7.55 -21.57
C VAL A 98 2.59 -7.88 -22.42
N ASP A 99 3.16 -6.86 -23.08
CA ASP A 99 4.34 -7.02 -23.93
C ASP A 99 5.56 -7.47 -23.10
N ASN A 100 5.78 -6.86 -21.92
CA ASN A 100 6.90 -7.22 -21.05
C ASN A 100 6.77 -8.66 -20.51
N VAL A 101 5.56 -9.08 -20.12
CA VAL A 101 5.31 -10.47 -19.69
C VAL A 101 5.63 -11.45 -20.81
N PHE A 102 5.14 -11.16 -22.02
CA PHE A 102 5.34 -12.04 -23.18
C PHE A 102 6.81 -12.10 -23.60
N ASP A 103 7.51 -10.96 -23.63
CA ASP A 103 8.95 -10.89 -23.92
C ASP A 103 9.77 -11.68 -22.89
N ALA A 104 9.48 -11.55 -21.59
CA ALA A 104 10.15 -12.32 -20.54
C ALA A 104 9.93 -13.84 -20.71
N TYR A 105 8.70 -14.25 -21.04
CA TYR A 105 8.38 -15.65 -21.36
C TYR A 105 9.15 -16.16 -22.58
N CYS A 106 9.18 -15.38 -23.67
CA CYS A 106 9.93 -15.73 -24.88
C CYS A 106 11.44 -15.81 -24.63
N LYS A 107 12.01 -14.91 -23.83
CA LYS A 107 13.42 -14.94 -23.42
C LYS A 107 13.77 -16.19 -22.60
N LEU A 108 12.88 -16.62 -21.69
CA LEU A 108 13.06 -17.88 -20.97
C LEU A 108 13.05 -19.07 -21.94
N LYS A 109 12.07 -19.11 -22.86
CA LYS A 109 12.00 -20.19 -23.86
C LYS A 109 13.25 -20.27 -24.72
N LYS A 110 13.68 -19.14 -25.29
CA LYS A 110 14.91 -19.08 -26.09
C LYS A 110 16.13 -19.54 -25.29
N ARG A 111 16.23 -19.16 -24.01
CA ARG A 111 17.33 -19.60 -23.14
C ARG A 111 17.34 -21.10 -22.87
N ILE A 112 16.17 -21.74 -22.81
CA ILE A 112 16.06 -23.21 -22.68
C ILE A 112 16.45 -23.89 -23.99
N GLU A 113 15.98 -23.36 -25.12
CA GLU A 113 16.28 -23.85 -26.46
C GLU A 113 17.77 -23.82 -26.78
N ASP A 114 18.41 -22.67 -26.50
CA ASP A 114 19.83 -22.41 -26.76
C ASP A 114 20.77 -23.05 -25.72
N ASN A 115 20.25 -23.69 -24.66
CA ASN A 115 21.10 -24.27 -23.61
C ASN A 115 21.71 -25.61 -24.09
N PRO A 116 23.05 -25.68 -24.28
CA PRO A 116 23.70 -26.88 -24.80
C PRO A 116 23.76 -28.04 -23.80
N LEU A 117 23.51 -27.77 -22.51
CA LEU A 117 23.57 -28.75 -21.44
C LEU A 117 22.28 -29.57 -21.30
N LEU A 118 21.19 -29.15 -21.95
CA LEU A 118 19.89 -29.80 -21.87
C LEU A 118 19.63 -30.65 -23.12
N SER A 119 19.25 -31.91 -22.94
CA SER A 119 18.75 -32.76 -24.04
C SER A 119 17.35 -32.33 -24.49
N GLU A 120 16.94 -32.67 -25.71
CA GLU A 120 15.60 -32.33 -26.21
C GLU A 120 14.48 -32.87 -25.31
N SER A 121 14.63 -34.07 -24.75
CA SER A 121 13.66 -34.61 -23.79
C SER A 121 13.60 -33.83 -22.48
N GLN A 122 14.74 -33.26 -22.01
CA GLN A 122 14.75 -32.41 -20.82
C GLN A 122 14.09 -31.06 -21.13
N LYS A 123 14.34 -30.49 -22.30
CA LYS A 123 13.69 -29.24 -22.75
C LYS A 123 12.18 -29.39 -22.81
N GLU A 124 11.66 -30.49 -23.36
CA GLU A 124 10.22 -30.78 -23.38
C GLU A 124 9.59 -30.79 -21.98
N VAL A 125 10.22 -31.47 -21.01
CA VAL A 125 9.74 -31.51 -19.61
C VAL A 125 9.78 -30.13 -18.96
N ILE A 126 10.82 -29.33 -19.23
CA ILE A 126 10.92 -27.96 -18.72
C ILE A 126 9.82 -27.07 -19.32
N TYR A 127 9.49 -27.24 -20.61
CA TYR A 127 8.40 -26.47 -21.22
C TYR A 127 7.03 -26.79 -20.61
N GLU A 128 6.79 -28.04 -20.19
CA GLU A 128 5.56 -28.42 -19.47
C GLU A 128 5.41 -27.70 -18.10
N ARG A 129 6.51 -27.18 -17.53
CA ARG A 129 6.52 -26.47 -16.24
C ARG A 129 6.18 -24.98 -16.36
N ILE A 130 6.13 -24.42 -17.57
CA ILE A 130 6.03 -22.97 -17.81
C ILE A 130 4.69 -22.61 -18.43
N LEU A 131 4.00 -21.64 -17.84
CA LEU A 131 2.72 -21.13 -18.31
C LEU A 131 2.80 -19.62 -18.60
N TYR A 132 2.39 -19.23 -19.80
CA TYR A 132 2.03 -17.86 -20.12
C TYR A 132 0.51 -17.70 -20.04
N ALA A 133 0.04 -16.68 -19.32
CA ALA A 133 -1.39 -16.42 -19.15
C ALA A 133 -1.83 -15.18 -19.98
N PRO A 134 -2.13 -15.32 -21.29
CA PRO A 134 -2.52 -14.22 -22.18
C PRO A 134 -3.87 -13.60 -21.80
N ALA A 135 -4.16 -12.38 -22.23
CA ALA A 135 -5.48 -11.77 -22.05
C ALA A 135 -6.63 -12.70 -22.49
N ASN A 136 -7.78 -12.62 -21.82
CA ASN A 136 -8.92 -13.51 -22.08
C ASN A 136 -9.37 -13.47 -23.54
N ALA A 137 -9.50 -12.26 -24.10
CA ALA A 137 -9.80 -12.04 -25.52
C ALA A 137 -8.74 -12.68 -26.44
N ALA A 138 -7.45 -12.56 -26.11
CA ALA A 138 -6.38 -13.15 -26.90
C ALA A 138 -6.44 -14.69 -26.91
N SER A 139 -6.89 -15.31 -25.81
CA SER A 139 -7.01 -16.78 -25.69
C SER A 139 -8.07 -17.33 -26.66
N ILE A 140 -9.25 -16.71 -26.68
CA ILE A 140 -10.33 -17.12 -27.60
C ILE A 140 -9.99 -16.78 -29.06
N LEU A 141 -9.45 -15.59 -29.34
CA LEU A 141 -9.05 -15.20 -30.70
C LEU A 141 -7.92 -16.09 -31.26
N SER A 142 -7.01 -16.54 -30.39
CA SER A 142 -5.98 -17.52 -30.77
C SER A 142 -6.60 -18.86 -31.11
N LEU A 143 -7.54 -19.37 -30.30
CA LEU A 143 -8.27 -20.61 -30.57
C LEU A 143 -9.01 -20.55 -31.93
N LEU A 144 -9.67 -19.42 -32.22
CA LEU A 144 -10.39 -19.19 -33.48
C LEU A 144 -9.47 -19.15 -34.70
N SER A 145 -8.24 -18.66 -34.54
CA SER A 145 -7.26 -18.56 -35.64
C SER A 145 -6.61 -19.90 -36.02
N THR A 146 -6.81 -20.96 -35.24
CA THR A 146 -6.14 -22.25 -35.44
C THR A 146 -6.74 -23.03 -36.60
N LYS A 147 -5.93 -23.32 -37.64
CA LYS A 147 -6.35 -24.07 -38.85
C LYS A 147 -6.79 -25.52 -38.57
N ASN A 148 -6.57 -26.03 -37.36
CA ASN A 148 -6.75 -27.44 -36.99
C ASN A 148 -8.17 -27.80 -36.50
N GLY A 149 -9.14 -26.87 -36.59
CA GLY A 149 -10.52 -27.10 -36.14
C GLY A 149 -10.65 -27.23 -34.62
N ASP A 150 -9.78 -26.56 -33.86
CA ASP A 150 -9.71 -26.72 -32.40
C ASP A 150 -10.96 -26.19 -31.68
N LEU A 151 -11.60 -25.14 -32.21
CA LEU A 151 -12.91 -24.69 -31.73
C LEU A 151 -13.96 -25.80 -31.82
N GLU A 152 -14.06 -26.48 -32.97
CA GLU A 152 -15.02 -27.56 -33.19
C GLU A 152 -14.75 -28.75 -32.27
N LYS A 153 -13.49 -29.03 -31.96
CA LYS A 153 -13.12 -30.02 -30.95
C LYS A 153 -13.59 -29.60 -29.55
N VAL A 154 -13.46 -28.33 -29.17
CA VAL A 154 -13.96 -27.81 -27.88
C VAL A 154 -15.48 -27.85 -27.82
N LYS A 155 -16.18 -27.43 -28.89
CA LYS A 155 -17.64 -27.52 -28.99
C LYS A 155 -18.12 -28.96 -28.82
N LYS A 156 -17.48 -29.91 -29.52
CA LYS A 156 -17.78 -31.34 -29.40
C LYS A 156 -17.47 -31.88 -28.01
N LEU A 157 -16.36 -31.46 -27.40
CA LEU A 157 -15.93 -31.90 -26.08
C LEU A 157 -16.95 -31.51 -25.00
N PHE A 158 -17.55 -30.32 -25.10
CA PHE A 158 -18.51 -29.80 -24.13
C PHE A 158 -19.97 -29.81 -24.60
N SER A 159 -20.27 -30.41 -25.76
CA SER A 159 -21.63 -30.46 -26.34
C SER A 159 -22.27 -29.07 -26.57
N ILE A 160 -21.49 -28.11 -27.08
CA ILE A 160 -22.00 -26.77 -27.43
C ILE A 160 -22.72 -26.85 -28.78
N ASP A 161 -24.02 -26.52 -28.80
CA ASP A 161 -24.84 -26.46 -30.02
C ASP A 161 -24.61 -25.15 -30.77
N ASP A 162 -24.36 -25.23 -32.09
CA ASP A 162 -24.18 -24.07 -32.98
C ASP A 162 -25.42 -23.16 -33.01
N LYS A 163 -26.62 -23.74 -32.82
CA LYS A 163 -27.87 -22.95 -32.78
C LYS A 163 -28.09 -22.22 -31.46
N SER A 164 -27.32 -22.55 -30.42
CA SER A 164 -27.40 -21.88 -29.12
C SER A 164 -26.92 -20.42 -29.20
N SER A 165 -27.30 -19.60 -28.21
CA SER A 165 -26.82 -18.20 -28.13
C SER A 165 -25.29 -18.12 -28.13
N LEU A 166 -24.63 -19.05 -27.42
CA LEU A 166 -23.17 -19.11 -27.33
C LEU A 166 -22.54 -19.57 -28.65
N GLY A 167 -23.13 -20.56 -29.33
CA GLY A 167 -22.69 -21.01 -30.65
C GLY A 167 -22.69 -19.89 -31.70
N LYS A 168 -23.79 -19.12 -31.75
CA LYS A 168 -23.91 -17.95 -32.64
C LYS A 168 -22.92 -16.84 -32.32
N GLU A 169 -22.66 -16.57 -31.04
CA GLU A 169 -21.69 -15.55 -30.60
C GLU A 169 -20.26 -15.93 -31.03
N LEU A 170 -19.89 -17.21 -30.90
CA LEU A 170 -18.60 -17.75 -31.34
C LEU A 170 -18.42 -17.64 -32.86
N GLU A 171 -19.45 -17.99 -33.64
CA GLU A 171 -19.42 -17.84 -35.11
C GLU A 171 -19.30 -16.37 -35.54
N LEU A 172 -20.01 -15.47 -34.87
CA LEU A 172 -19.96 -14.04 -35.18
C LEU A 172 -18.55 -13.47 -34.97
N ILE A 173 -17.91 -13.79 -33.84
CA ILE A 173 -16.53 -13.33 -33.56
C ILE A 173 -15.53 -13.93 -34.55
N ALA A 174 -15.70 -15.21 -34.93
CA ALA A 174 -14.84 -15.84 -35.93
C ALA A 174 -14.95 -15.13 -37.29
N ASN A 175 -16.18 -14.84 -37.74
CA ASN A 175 -16.45 -14.13 -39.00
C ASN A 175 -15.90 -12.69 -38.96
N GLU A 176 -16.07 -11.98 -37.84
CA GLU A 176 -15.52 -10.63 -37.67
C GLU A 176 -13.98 -10.64 -37.71
N GLN A 177 -13.33 -11.63 -37.09
CA GLN A 177 -11.88 -11.78 -37.10
C GLN A 177 -11.33 -12.05 -38.51
N GLU A 178 -11.98 -12.94 -39.27
CA GLU A 178 -11.60 -13.24 -40.65
C GLU A 178 -11.79 -12.02 -41.56
N THR A 179 -12.92 -11.33 -41.41
CA THR A 179 -13.21 -10.08 -42.12
C THR A 179 -12.15 -9.03 -41.81
N LEU A 180 -11.76 -8.86 -40.55
CA LEU A 180 -10.74 -7.92 -40.12
C LEU A 180 -9.34 -8.26 -40.67
N ALA A 181 -9.04 -9.55 -40.84
CA ALA A 181 -7.78 -9.99 -41.45
C ALA A 181 -7.70 -9.59 -42.93
N LEU A 182 -8.81 -9.73 -43.67
CA LEU A 182 -8.91 -9.49 -45.11
C LEU A 182 -9.12 -8.01 -45.48
N ILE A 183 -9.72 -7.20 -44.59
CA ILE A 183 -9.98 -5.78 -44.85
C ILE A 183 -8.66 -4.99 -44.95
N ASN A 184 -8.55 -4.22 -46.04
CA ASN A 184 -7.47 -3.27 -46.28
C ASN A 184 -7.93 -1.84 -45.91
N VAL A 185 -7.80 -1.49 -44.64
CA VAL A 185 -8.13 -0.16 -44.09
C VAL A 185 -6.90 0.48 -43.46
N SER A 186 -6.98 1.77 -43.16
CA SER A 186 -5.91 2.47 -42.44
C SER A 186 -5.57 1.74 -41.12
N PRO A 187 -4.29 1.74 -40.68
CA PRO A 187 -3.89 1.09 -39.43
C PRO A 187 -4.72 1.52 -38.21
N ALA A 188 -5.15 2.79 -38.16
CA ALA A 188 -5.99 3.32 -37.10
C ALA A 188 -7.41 2.71 -37.10
N GLN A 189 -8.05 2.57 -38.27
CA GLN A 189 -9.37 1.93 -38.39
C GLN A 189 -9.28 0.43 -38.10
N LYS A 190 -8.22 -0.24 -38.56
CA LYS A 190 -7.99 -1.66 -38.29
C LYS A 190 -7.84 -1.93 -36.80
N LYS A 191 -7.11 -1.05 -36.09
CA LYS A 191 -6.95 -1.09 -34.63
C LYS A 191 -8.29 -0.88 -33.90
N LEU A 192 -9.08 0.12 -34.27
CA LEU A 192 -10.39 0.38 -33.63
C LEU A 192 -11.34 -0.83 -33.74
N LEU A 193 -11.40 -1.45 -34.93
CA LEU A 193 -12.19 -2.66 -35.13
C LEU A 193 -11.61 -3.83 -34.33
N SER A 194 -10.29 -3.94 -34.22
CA SER A 194 -9.62 -4.95 -33.40
C SER A 194 -9.91 -4.77 -31.91
N ASP A 195 -10.00 -3.54 -31.41
CA ASP A 195 -10.31 -3.25 -30.01
C ASP A 195 -11.77 -3.63 -29.71
N ARG A 196 -12.71 -3.28 -30.60
CA ARG A 196 -14.12 -3.73 -30.51
C ARG A 196 -14.25 -5.25 -30.53
N LEU A 197 -13.53 -5.91 -31.44
CA LEU A 197 -13.48 -7.37 -31.52
C LEU A 197 -12.91 -7.97 -30.23
N SER A 198 -11.86 -7.37 -29.66
CA SER A 198 -11.28 -7.79 -28.38
C SER A 198 -12.28 -7.67 -27.22
N ASP A 199 -13.07 -6.59 -27.16
CA ASP A 199 -14.11 -6.41 -26.14
C ASP A 199 -15.23 -7.45 -26.29
N ALA A 200 -15.69 -7.70 -27.51
CA ALA A 200 -16.68 -8.75 -27.81
C ALA A 200 -16.12 -10.14 -27.45
N ALA A 201 -14.88 -10.44 -27.84
CA ALA A 201 -14.18 -11.67 -27.51
C ALA A 201 -14.04 -11.89 -26.00
N SER A 202 -13.78 -10.83 -25.22
CA SER A 202 -13.69 -10.92 -23.76
C SER A 202 -15.05 -11.28 -23.11
N LYS A 203 -16.15 -10.73 -23.63
CA LYS A 203 -17.52 -11.06 -23.19
C LYS A 203 -17.87 -12.51 -23.54
N CYS A 204 -17.66 -12.91 -24.79
CA CYS A 204 -17.91 -14.28 -25.25
C CYS A 204 -17.07 -15.31 -24.49
N TYR A 205 -15.79 -15.00 -24.23
CA TYR A 205 -14.93 -15.82 -23.39
C TYR A 205 -15.56 -16.08 -22.02
N SER A 206 -16.07 -15.04 -21.36
CA SER A 206 -16.71 -15.18 -20.04
C SER A 206 -17.95 -16.08 -20.09
N SER A 207 -18.77 -15.95 -21.14
CA SER A 207 -19.92 -16.83 -21.38
C SER A 207 -19.51 -18.29 -21.63
N LEU A 208 -18.46 -18.51 -22.43
CA LEU A 208 -17.91 -19.83 -22.75
C LEU A 208 -17.35 -20.52 -21.50
N ILE A 209 -16.59 -19.81 -20.67
CA ILE A 209 -16.05 -20.35 -19.42
C ILE A 209 -17.17 -20.74 -18.46
N ARG A 210 -18.20 -19.90 -18.30
CA ARG A 210 -19.36 -20.22 -17.45
C ARG A 210 -20.06 -21.49 -17.93
N TYR A 211 -20.19 -21.68 -19.25
CA TYR A 211 -20.75 -22.90 -19.82
C TYR A 211 -19.88 -24.13 -19.52
N ILE A 212 -18.56 -24.04 -19.77
CA ILE A 212 -17.61 -25.13 -19.50
C ILE A 212 -17.65 -25.53 -18.02
N GLN A 213 -17.59 -24.55 -17.11
CA GLN A 213 -17.67 -24.78 -15.67
C GLN A 213 -19.00 -25.42 -15.27
N LYS A 214 -20.12 -25.00 -15.87
CA LYS A 214 -21.42 -25.64 -15.65
C LYS A 214 -21.43 -27.11 -16.06
N VAL A 215 -20.79 -27.46 -17.18
CA VAL A 215 -20.70 -28.87 -17.63
C VAL A 215 -19.79 -29.66 -16.68
N GLN A 216 -18.63 -29.12 -16.31
CA GLN A 216 -17.68 -29.81 -15.42
C GLN A 216 -18.17 -29.95 -13.97
N LEU A 217 -19.02 -29.04 -13.50
CA LEU A 217 -19.66 -29.15 -12.18
C LEU A 217 -20.98 -29.94 -12.22
N GLY A 218 -21.43 -30.34 -13.42
CA GLY A 218 -22.68 -31.06 -13.63
C GLY A 218 -22.60 -32.55 -13.25
N LYS A 219 -23.70 -33.28 -13.47
CA LYS A 219 -23.80 -34.71 -13.15
C LYS A 219 -22.82 -35.59 -13.95
N ASN A 220 -22.46 -35.18 -15.17
CA ASN A 220 -21.59 -35.91 -16.09
C ASN A 220 -20.43 -35.01 -16.54
N PRO A 221 -19.40 -34.82 -15.70
CA PRO A 221 -18.22 -34.03 -16.06
C PRO A 221 -17.44 -34.68 -17.21
N VAL A 222 -16.75 -33.86 -17.99
CA VAL A 222 -15.92 -34.34 -19.10
C VAL A 222 -14.56 -34.78 -18.54
N LEU A 223 -14.23 -36.06 -18.73
CA LEU A 223 -12.92 -36.59 -18.34
C LEU A 223 -11.82 -35.99 -19.22
N LEU A 224 -10.94 -35.18 -18.63
CA LEU A 224 -9.87 -34.50 -19.35
C LEU A 224 -8.69 -35.46 -19.59
N SER A 225 -8.50 -35.86 -20.85
CA SER A 225 -7.30 -36.59 -21.30
C SER A 225 -6.14 -35.64 -21.58
N ASP A 226 -4.90 -36.15 -21.74
CA ASP A 226 -3.74 -35.33 -22.12
C ASP A 226 -4.00 -34.50 -23.39
N LYS A 227 -4.67 -35.08 -24.39
CA LYS A 227 -5.07 -34.38 -25.61
C LYS A 227 -6.11 -33.29 -25.36
N SER A 228 -7.03 -33.53 -24.42
CA SER A 228 -8.05 -32.55 -24.02
C SER A 228 -7.44 -31.38 -23.26
N ILE A 229 -6.45 -31.65 -22.41
CA ILE A 229 -5.68 -30.62 -21.68
C ILE A 229 -4.90 -29.76 -22.66
N GLU A 230 -4.19 -30.38 -23.61
CA GLU A 230 -3.43 -29.67 -24.63
C GLU A 230 -4.31 -28.80 -25.55
N LEU A 231 -5.54 -29.25 -25.83
CA LEU A 231 -6.54 -28.43 -26.52
C LEU A 231 -7.02 -27.26 -25.65
N LEU A 232 -7.31 -27.53 -24.38
CA LEU A 232 -7.89 -26.53 -23.48
C LEU A 232 -6.88 -25.50 -23.02
N ARG A 233 -5.57 -25.78 -22.94
CA ARG A 233 -4.58 -24.81 -22.45
C ARG A 233 -4.53 -23.51 -23.28
N THR A 234 -4.88 -23.58 -24.57
CA THR A 234 -4.96 -22.41 -25.46
C THR A 234 -6.12 -21.49 -25.08
N LEU A 235 -7.24 -22.08 -24.62
CA LEU A 235 -8.43 -21.34 -24.21
C LEU A 235 -8.40 -20.98 -22.72
N ILE A 236 -8.13 -21.96 -21.86
CA ILE A 236 -8.14 -21.90 -20.40
C ILE A 236 -6.73 -22.27 -19.90
N PRO A 237 -5.75 -21.34 -19.93
CA PRO A 237 -4.38 -21.64 -19.51
C PRO A 237 -4.28 -22.21 -18.08
N GLY A 238 -5.23 -21.86 -17.20
CA GLY A 238 -5.28 -22.37 -15.83
C GLY A 238 -5.54 -23.88 -15.71
N VAL A 239 -5.94 -24.58 -16.79
CA VAL A 239 -6.06 -26.05 -16.76
C VAL A 239 -4.73 -26.73 -16.46
N GLU A 240 -3.60 -26.15 -16.86
CA GLU A 240 -2.27 -26.72 -16.59
C GLU A 240 -1.89 -26.63 -15.09
N LEU A 241 -2.44 -25.62 -14.40
CA LEU A 241 -2.33 -25.50 -12.94
C LEU A 241 -3.27 -26.48 -12.24
N GLU A 242 -4.47 -26.70 -12.79
CA GLU A 242 -5.45 -27.68 -12.29
C GLU A 242 -4.90 -29.11 -12.31
N VAL A 243 -4.13 -29.45 -13.35
CA VAL A 243 -3.49 -30.77 -13.52
C VAL A 243 -2.18 -30.88 -12.73
N GLY A 244 -1.65 -29.77 -12.21
CA GLY A 244 -0.43 -29.77 -11.39
C GLY A 244 0.88 -29.97 -12.16
N ARG A 245 0.92 -29.68 -13.47
CA ARG A 245 2.15 -29.76 -14.29
C ARG A 245 3.01 -28.49 -14.21
N THR A 246 2.34 -27.35 -14.26
CA THR A 246 2.99 -26.04 -14.28
C THR A 246 3.53 -25.65 -12.90
N ARG A 247 4.67 -24.97 -12.88
CA ARG A 247 5.31 -24.41 -11.68
C ARG A 247 5.64 -22.94 -11.83
N VAL A 248 5.93 -22.48 -13.06
CA VAL A 248 6.24 -21.09 -13.35
C VAL A 248 5.12 -20.44 -14.14
N VAL A 249 4.63 -19.29 -13.69
CA VAL A 249 3.54 -18.58 -14.38
C VAL A 249 3.90 -17.13 -14.67
N PHE A 250 3.86 -16.78 -15.96
CA PHE A 250 4.03 -15.42 -16.48
C PHE A 250 2.65 -14.78 -16.71
N MET A 251 2.34 -13.71 -15.98
CA MET A 251 1.06 -13.02 -16.08
C MET A 251 1.17 -11.53 -15.74
N THR A 252 0.14 -10.74 -16.06
CA THR A 252 0.08 -9.36 -15.60
C THR A 252 -0.32 -9.27 -14.12
N THR A 253 0.07 -8.19 -13.45
CA THR A 253 -0.34 -7.91 -12.05
C THR A 253 -1.87 -7.95 -11.87
N LYS A 254 -2.63 -7.41 -12.85
CA LYS A 254 -4.10 -7.53 -12.86
C LYS A 254 -4.59 -8.97 -12.83
N LYS A 255 -3.99 -9.86 -13.65
CA LYS A 255 -4.37 -11.28 -13.66
C LYS A 255 -4.02 -12.00 -12.37
N PHE A 256 -2.88 -11.64 -11.77
CA PHE A 256 -2.47 -12.18 -10.47
C PHE A 256 -3.50 -11.86 -9.38
N LEU A 257 -4.04 -10.63 -9.36
CA LEU A 257 -5.05 -10.21 -8.39
C LEU A 257 -6.45 -10.78 -8.70
N PHE A 258 -6.90 -10.69 -9.96
CA PHE A 258 -8.23 -11.20 -10.35
C PHE A 258 -8.32 -12.72 -10.34
N GLY A 259 -7.23 -13.45 -10.60
CA GLY A 259 -7.20 -14.91 -10.72
C GLY A 259 -7.33 -15.44 -12.15
N LEU A 260 -6.88 -16.68 -12.35
CA LEU A 260 -6.90 -17.42 -13.60
C LEU A 260 -8.11 -18.36 -13.67
N GLN A 261 -8.77 -18.43 -14.83
CA GLN A 261 -9.88 -19.36 -15.03
C GLN A 261 -9.36 -20.81 -15.14
N GLN A 262 -10.09 -21.74 -14.53
CA GLN A 262 -9.90 -23.19 -14.62
C GLN A 262 -11.21 -23.84 -15.11
N THR A 263 -11.18 -25.15 -15.36
CA THR A 263 -12.35 -25.84 -15.92
C THR A 263 -13.47 -26.03 -14.90
N THR A 264 -13.15 -26.02 -13.60
CA THR A 264 -14.11 -26.18 -12.49
C THR A 264 -14.30 -24.94 -11.61
N SER A 265 -13.38 -23.97 -11.71
CA SER A 265 -13.25 -22.88 -10.74
C SER A 265 -12.35 -21.75 -11.27
N LYS A 266 -11.98 -20.82 -10.38
CA LYS A 266 -10.97 -19.78 -10.62
C LYS A 266 -9.82 -19.94 -9.62
N PHE A 267 -8.60 -20.04 -10.13
CA PHE A 267 -7.38 -20.10 -9.31
C PHE A 267 -6.92 -18.68 -8.98
N HIS A 268 -6.76 -18.37 -7.70
CA HIS A 268 -6.25 -17.08 -7.23
C HIS A 268 -4.84 -17.25 -6.67
N PRO A 269 -3.77 -16.91 -7.42
CA PRO A 269 -2.39 -17.05 -6.95
C PRO A 269 -2.14 -16.38 -5.60
N ALA A 270 -2.71 -15.18 -5.40
CA ALA A 270 -2.58 -14.42 -4.17
C ALA A 270 -3.18 -15.11 -2.92
N ARG A 271 -4.01 -16.16 -3.09
CA ARG A 271 -4.63 -16.86 -1.95
C ARG A 271 -3.68 -17.78 -1.19
N ASN A 272 -2.68 -18.34 -1.86
CA ASN A 272 -1.71 -19.23 -1.24
C ASN A 272 -0.30 -18.96 -1.80
N LEU A 273 0.45 -18.11 -1.11
CA LEU A 273 1.81 -17.72 -1.49
C LEU A 273 2.89 -18.28 -0.54
N SER A 274 2.49 -19.04 0.48
CA SER A 274 3.44 -19.58 1.46
C SER A 274 4.42 -20.54 0.78
N GLY A 275 5.72 -20.32 0.96
CA GLY A 275 6.78 -21.11 0.31
C GLY A 275 6.98 -20.83 -1.18
N ASN A 276 6.15 -20.00 -1.81
CA ASN A 276 6.22 -19.65 -3.22
C ASN A 276 7.11 -18.42 -3.48
N ILE A 277 7.59 -18.29 -4.71
CA ILE A 277 8.38 -17.15 -5.18
C ILE A 277 7.48 -16.20 -5.99
N LEU A 278 7.56 -14.91 -5.69
CA LEU A 278 6.92 -13.84 -6.46
C LEU A 278 7.96 -12.86 -6.98
N ILE A 279 8.15 -12.86 -8.30
CA ILE A 279 9.03 -11.94 -9.00
C ILE A 279 8.18 -10.80 -9.55
N ILE A 280 8.50 -9.59 -9.11
CA ILE A 280 7.79 -8.36 -9.50
C ILE A 280 8.74 -7.51 -10.33
N ASP A 281 8.53 -7.47 -11.64
CA ASP A 281 9.29 -6.59 -12.54
C ASP A 281 8.61 -5.22 -12.68
N GLU A 282 9.41 -4.18 -12.86
CA GLU A 282 9.00 -2.78 -12.69
C GLU A 282 8.28 -2.57 -11.34
N VAL A 283 8.88 -3.08 -10.24
CA VAL A 283 8.26 -3.15 -8.90
C VAL A 283 7.71 -1.80 -8.42
N ASP A 284 8.43 -0.72 -8.72
CA ASP A 284 8.07 0.63 -8.31
C ASP A 284 6.76 1.12 -8.95
N ARG A 285 6.40 0.65 -10.14
CA ARG A 285 5.13 0.96 -10.79
C ARG A 285 3.98 0.12 -10.24
N GLN A 286 4.25 -1.03 -9.64
CA GLN A 286 3.21 -1.97 -9.22
C GLN A 286 2.38 -1.46 -8.05
N HIS A 287 2.90 -0.55 -7.22
CA HIS A 287 2.11 0.13 -6.19
C HIS A 287 0.84 0.77 -6.79
N HIS A 288 1.00 1.56 -7.85
CA HIS A 288 -0.12 2.25 -8.49
C HIS A 288 -1.08 1.28 -9.20
N GLU A 289 -0.56 0.21 -9.82
CA GLU A 289 -1.38 -0.81 -10.48
C GLU A 289 -2.28 -1.56 -9.48
N ILE A 290 -1.73 -1.93 -8.32
CA ILE A 290 -2.48 -2.57 -7.23
C ILE A 290 -3.46 -1.57 -6.61
N LEU A 291 -3.04 -0.32 -6.36
CA LEU A 291 -3.91 0.70 -5.76
C LEU A 291 -5.13 1.00 -6.63
N THR A 292 -4.93 1.17 -7.93
CA THR A 292 -6.03 1.39 -8.88
C THR A 292 -7.01 0.22 -8.88
N HIS A 293 -6.49 -1.01 -8.79
CA HIS A 293 -7.34 -2.20 -8.67
C HIS A 293 -8.16 -2.23 -7.37
N LEU A 294 -7.56 -1.88 -6.22
CA LEU A 294 -8.25 -1.80 -4.93
C LEU A 294 -9.32 -0.72 -4.89
N VAL A 295 -9.05 0.41 -5.55
CA VAL A 295 -9.94 1.58 -5.58
C VAL A 295 -11.10 1.39 -6.56
N SER A 296 -10.90 0.63 -7.65
CA SER A 296 -11.95 0.27 -8.60
C SER A 296 -12.81 -0.93 -8.18
N ALA A 297 -12.50 -1.59 -7.07
CA ALA A 297 -13.30 -2.72 -6.60
C ALA A 297 -14.74 -2.29 -6.26
N ASN A 298 -15.71 -3.16 -6.53
CA ASN A 298 -17.14 -2.86 -6.47
C ASN A 298 -17.56 -2.28 -5.11
N ASP A 299 -18.51 -1.36 -5.17
CA ASP A 299 -19.17 -0.77 -4.01
C ASP A 299 -20.05 -1.81 -3.28
N THR A 300 -20.24 -1.59 -2.00
CA THR A 300 -21.09 -2.45 -1.16
C THR A 300 -22.19 -1.61 -0.55
N ASP A 301 -23.44 -1.94 -0.82
CA ASP A 301 -24.56 -1.37 -0.06
C ASP A 301 -24.59 -2.02 1.34
N LEU A 302 -24.11 -1.27 2.33
CA LEU A 302 -24.01 -1.75 3.71
C LEU A 302 -25.38 -2.09 4.31
N LEU A 303 -26.41 -1.29 4.00
CA LEU A 303 -27.74 -1.46 4.58
C LEU A 303 -28.46 -2.67 3.96
N ALA A 304 -28.39 -2.83 2.65
CA ALA A 304 -28.96 -4.01 1.97
C ALA A 304 -28.24 -5.30 2.40
N THR A 305 -26.91 -5.24 2.56
CA THR A 305 -26.10 -6.39 2.95
C THR A 305 -26.46 -6.86 4.36
N ILE A 306 -26.50 -5.96 5.36
CA ILE A 306 -26.79 -6.36 6.74
C ILE A 306 -28.23 -6.89 6.89
N ARG A 307 -29.19 -6.34 6.14
CA ARG A 307 -30.57 -6.84 6.09
C ARG A 307 -30.66 -8.24 5.51
N THR A 308 -29.91 -8.50 4.44
CA THR A 308 -29.82 -9.84 3.84
C THR A 308 -29.21 -10.84 4.82
N ILE A 309 -28.13 -10.46 5.52
CA ILE A 309 -27.48 -11.30 6.53
C ILE A 309 -28.44 -11.62 7.68
N HIS A 310 -29.07 -10.60 8.28
CA HIS A 310 -29.97 -10.77 9.42
C HIS A 310 -31.18 -11.64 9.07
N SER A 311 -31.83 -11.39 7.92
CA SER A 311 -33.01 -12.16 7.49
C SER A 311 -32.69 -13.64 7.29
N ASN A 312 -31.56 -13.95 6.67
CA ASN A 312 -31.23 -15.33 6.33
C ASN A 312 -30.64 -16.12 7.50
N LEU A 313 -29.74 -15.53 8.30
CA LEU A 313 -29.13 -16.22 9.46
C LEU A 313 -30.14 -16.49 10.58
N LYS A 314 -31.22 -15.71 10.68
CA LYS A 314 -32.29 -15.93 11.65
C LYS A 314 -33.12 -17.19 11.36
N GLU A 315 -33.28 -17.54 10.08
CA GLU A 315 -34.21 -18.59 9.65
C GLU A 315 -33.51 -19.89 9.23
N GLN A 316 -32.30 -19.80 8.66
CA GLN A 316 -31.60 -20.94 8.07
C GLN A 316 -30.73 -21.68 9.09
N LYS A 317 -30.69 -23.02 8.99
CA LYS A 317 -29.82 -23.89 9.77
C LYS A 317 -28.85 -24.62 8.85
N LEU A 318 -27.58 -24.70 9.26
CA LEU A 318 -26.57 -25.49 8.55
C LEU A 318 -26.91 -26.98 8.61
N CYS A 319 -26.42 -27.73 7.62
CA CYS A 319 -26.64 -29.17 7.58
C CYS A 319 -25.76 -29.90 8.61
N THR A 320 -26.21 -31.06 9.07
CA THR A 320 -25.53 -31.86 10.09
C THR A 320 -24.43 -32.77 9.51
N LYS A 321 -24.06 -32.60 8.24
CA LYS A 321 -22.96 -33.39 7.67
C LYS A 321 -21.65 -33.01 8.37
N PRO A 322 -20.73 -33.97 8.58
CA PRO A 322 -19.57 -33.71 9.42
C PRO A 322 -18.65 -32.59 8.91
N GLN A 323 -18.58 -32.36 7.60
CA GLN A 323 -17.84 -31.23 7.01
C GLN A 323 -18.31 -29.84 7.51
N TYR A 324 -19.54 -29.71 8.03
CA TYR A 324 -20.10 -28.46 8.56
C TYR A 324 -20.09 -28.40 10.10
N ALA A 325 -19.51 -29.39 10.78
CA ALA A 325 -19.48 -29.43 12.24
C ALA A 325 -18.73 -28.22 12.82
N GLY A 326 -19.27 -27.60 13.88
CA GLY A 326 -18.68 -26.44 14.56
C GLY A 326 -18.88 -25.09 13.85
N ILE A 327 -19.40 -25.07 12.61
CA ILE A 327 -19.56 -23.82 11.85
C ILE A 327 -20.74 -22.99 12.36
N SER A 328 -21.81 -23.62 12.87
CA SER A 328 -23.00 -22.89 13.32
C SER A 328 -22.71 -22.02 14.55
N GLU A 329 -21.84 -22.51 15.42
CA GLU A 329 -21.40 -21.84 16.64
C GLU A 329 -20.64 -20.55 16.32
N LEU A 330 -19.79 -20.57 15.28
CA LEU A 330 -19.04 -19.38 14.82
C LEU A 330 -19.97 -18.24 14.36
N PHE A 331 -21.08 -18.57 13.70
CA PHE A 331 -22.04 -17.56 13.23
C PHE A 331 -22.99 -17.07 14.33
N GLN A 332 -23.13 -17.81 15.44
CA GLN A 332 -24.06 -17.46 16.51
C GLN A 332 -23.63 -16.18 17.25
N GLU A 333 -22.35 -16.06 17.60
CA GLU A 333 -21.82 -14.85 18.25
C GLU A 333 -22.03 -13.61 17.37
N TYR A 334 -21.72 -13.74 16.07
CA TYR A 334 -21.94 -12.67 15.10
C TYR A 334 -23.41 -12.30 14.95
N LEU A 335 -24.32 -13.29 14.93
CA LEU A 335 -25.75 -13.04 14.82
C LEU A 335 -26.30 -12.25 16.01
N GLU A 336 -25.82 -12.48 17.23
CA GLU A 336 -26.24 -11.70 18.39
C GLU A 336 -25.81 -10.23 18.27
N GLU A 337 -24.59 -9.95 17.80
CA GLU A 337 -24.17 -8.56 17.57
C GLU A 337 -25.01 -7.86 16.49
N VAL A 338 -25.38 -8.59 15.43
CA VAL A 338 -26.27 -8.09 14.38
C VAL A 338 -27.67 -7.80 14.93
N LYS A 339 -28.23 -8.69 15.76
CA LYS A 339 -29.55 -8.47 16.40
C LYS A 339 -29.55 -7.22 17.26
N VAL A 340 -28.53 -7.03 18.09
CA VAL A 340 -28.40 -5.82 18.93
C VAL A 340 -28.36 -4.56 18.05
N LEU A 341 -27.63 -4.56 16.93
CA LEU A 341 -27.64 -3.42 16.00
C LEU A 341 -29.05 -3.16 15.43
N PHE A 342 -29.74 -4.23 15.01
CA PHE A 342 -31.09 -4.16 14.46
C PHE A 342 -32.09 -3.55 15.43
N GLU A 343 -32.02 -3.93 16.70
CA GLU A 343 -32.86 -3.43 17.78
C GLU A 343 -32.50 -1.99 18.15
N ASP A 344 -31.22 -1.72 18.43
CA ASP A 344 -30.70 -0.39 18.84
C ASP A 344 -31.06 0.72 17.85
N TRP A 345 -31.04 0.41 16.54
CA TRP A 345 -31.24 1.37 15.45
C TRP A 345 -32.54 1.14 14.68
N SER A 346 -33.37 0.18 15.08
CA SER A 346 -34.66 -0.11 14.43
C SER A 346 -34.53 -0.23 12.90
N LEU A 347 -33.61 -1.08 12.44
CA LEU A 347 -33.21 -1.21 11.02
C LEU A 347 -34.29 -1.81 10.11
N GLN A 348 -35.41 -2.24 10.67
CA GLN A 348 -36.60 -2.63 9.92
C GLN A 348 -37.25 -1.45 9.16
N HIS A 349 -37.00 -0.20 9.59
CA HIS A 349 -37.52 1.00 8.95
C HIS A 349 -36.57 1.54 7.88
N SER A 350 -37.09 2.22 6.86
CA SER A 350 -36.29 2.89 5.82
C SER A 350 -35.53 4.09 6.37
N PHE A 351 -34.56 4.58 5.59
CA PHE A 351 -33.84 5.82 5.85
C PHE A 351 -34.11 6.78 4.70
N ASP A 352 -34.21 8.07 5.00
CA ASP A 352 -34.24 9.14 4.00
C ASP A 352 -33.33 10.30 4.44
N ILE A 353 -32.94 11.16 3.50
CA ILE A 353 -32.12 12.34 3.75
C ILE A 353 -33.02 13.57 3.80
N HIS A 354 -33.00 14.27 4.93
CA HIS A 354 -33.70 15.52 5.10
C HIS A 354 -33.08 16.63 4.23
N SER A 355 -33.92 17.53 3.69
CA SER A 355 -33.51 18.62 2.80
C SER A 355 -32.33 19.45 3.32
N SER A 356 -32.23 19.66 4.65
CA SER A 356 -31.11 20.35 5.30
C SER A 356 -29.72 19.80 4.96
N ALA A 357 -29.62 18.51 4.63
CA ALA A 357 -28.35 17.87 4.28
C ALA A 357 -28.05 17.95 2.76
N ILE A 358 -29.03 18.33 1.93
CA ILE A 358 -28.93 18.38 0.46
C ILE A 358 -29.27 19.77 -0.10
N GLU A 359 -29.35 20.82 0.74
CA GLU A 359 -29.73 22.20 0.37
C GLU A 359 -28.95 22.81 -0.83
N ASN A 360 -27.83 22.20 -1.27
CA ASN A 360 -27.03 22.62 -2.42
C ASN A 360 -26.74 21.51 -3.45
N GLU A 361 -27.57 20.45 -3.54
CA GLU A 361 -27.34 19.27 -4.42
C GLU A 361 -25.99 18.57 -4.18
N LYS A 362 -25.36 18.81 -3.02
CA LYS A 362 -24.08 18.19 -2.67
C LYS A 362 -24.31 16.77 -2.21
N GLN A 363 -23.63 15.85 -2.87
CA GLN A 363 -23.57 14.45 -2.49
C GLN A 363 -23.05 14.30 -1.04
N VAL A 364 -23.72 13.47 -0.24
CA VAL A 364 -23.32 13.22 1.15
C VAL A 364 -22.18 12.19 1.15
N LEU A 365 -20.97 12.68 1.40
CA LEU A 365 -19.75 11.87 1.43
C LEU A 365 -19.15 11.88 2.84
N LEU A 366 -18.76 10.71 3.31
CA LEU A 366 -18.15 10.49 4.62
C LEU A 366 -16.83 9.73 4.44
N PHE A 367 -15.72 10.41 4.66
CA PHE A 367 -14.38 9.84 4.57
C PHE A 367 -13.82 9.50 5.95
N SER A 368 -13.08 8.39 6.03
CA SER A 368 -12.37 7.97 7.22
C SER A 368 -11.11 7.16 6.87
N ASP A 369 -9.99 7.51 7.48
CA ASP A 369 -8.77 6.69 7.52
C ASP A 369 -8.83 5.56 8.56
N LYS A 370 -9.97 5.42 9.25
CA LYS A 370 -10.23 4.47 10.36
C LYS A 370 -9.33 4.69 11.59
N LEU A 371 -8.61 5.82 11.64
CA LEU A 371 -7.66 6.18 12.67
C LEU A 371 -7.93 7.62 13.14
N THR A 372 -7.25 8.60 12.56
CA THR A 372 -7.18 9.98 13.04
C THR A 372 -7.94 10.97 12.16
N THR A 373 -8.05 10.71 10.86
CA THR A 373 -8.59 11.64 9.86
C THR A 373 -9.99 11.22 9.43
N HIS A 374 -10.99 12.02 9.80
CA HIS A 374 -12.40 11.80 9.46
C HIS A 374 -13.00 13.09 8.93
N ASN A 375 -13.71 13.04 7.79
CA ASN A 375 -14.27 14.23 7.14
C ASN A 375 -15.64 13.94 6.52
N THR A 376 -16.46 14.98 6.38
CA THR A 376 -17.72 14.93 5.64
C THR A 376 -17.78 16.06 4.61
N SER A 377 -18.53 15.86 3.52
CA SER A 377 -18.79 16.92 2.53
C SER A 377 -19.65 18.07 3.07
N LEU A 378 -20.23 17.91 4.27
CA LEU A 378 -21.17 18.85 4.88
C LEU A 378 -20.50 19.77 5.91
N SER A 379 -21.16 20.89 6.21
CA SER A 379 -20.65 21.93 7.13
C SER A 379 -20.86 21.62 8.61
N LYS A 380 -21.82 20.73 8.93
CA LYS A 380 -22.19 20.34 10.30
C LYS A 380 -22.22 18.82 10.44
N GLN A 381 -22.19 18.37 11.69
CA GLN A 381 -22.30 16.95 12.05
C GLN A 381 -23.64 16.37 11.57
N LEU A 382 -23.59 15.17 11.00
CA LEU A 382 -24.77 14.39 10.63
C LEU A 382 -25.34 13.64 11.83
N VAL A 383 -26.66 13.66 11.93
CA VAL A 383 -27.43 12.92 12.92
C VAL A 383 -28.53 12.14 12.24
N VAL A 384 -29.01 11.10 12.91
CA VAL A 384 -30.21 10.37 12.50
C VAL A 384 -31.26 10.45 13.61
N SER A 385 -32.51 10.64 13.21
CA SER A 385 -33.65 10.69 14.12
C SER A 385 -34.80 9.87 13.58
N PHE A 386 -35.55 9.20 14.46
CA PHE A 386 -36.69 8.40 14.05
C PHE A 386 -37.96 9.25 13.97
N ASN A 387 -38.57 9.27 12.78
CA ASN A 387 -39.85 9.90 12.51
C ASN A 387 -40.99 8.91 12.80
N LYS A 388 -41.70 9.12 13.93
CA LYS A 388 -42.80 8.23 14.33
C LYS A 388 -44.04 8.34 13.42
N GLU A 389 -44.25 9.49 12.78
CA GLU A 389 -45.40 9.71 11.90
C GLU A 389 -45.23 8.93 10.58
N HIS A 390 -44.02 8.98 10.02
CA HIS A 390 -43.70 8.32 8.76
C HIS A 390 -43.13 6.90 8.93
N GLN A 391 -42.83 6.48 10.18
CA GLN A 391 -42.17 5.20 10.49
C GLN A 391 -40.86 5.00 9.72
N GLN A 392 -40.04 6.06 9.68
CA GLN A 392 -38.82 6.19 8.88
C GLN A 392 -37.72 6.93 9.65
N HIS A 393 -36.46 6.68 9.33
CA HIS A 393 -35.32 7.42 9.87
C HIS A 393 -34.94 8.58 8.96
N ASP A 394 -34.81 9.78 9.54
CA ASP A 394 -34.39 11.00 8.84
C ASP A 394 -32.92 11.32 9.16
N ILE A 395 -32.08 11.42 8.13
CA ILE A 395 -30.68 11.85 8.21
C ILE A 395 -30.63 13.37 8.00
N SER A 396 -30.19 14.11 9.01
CA SER A 396 -30.20 15.58 8.99
C SER A 396 -28.93 16.19 9.61
N LEU A 397 -28.78 17.51 9.48
CA LEU A 397 -27.73 18.23 10.20
C LEU A 397 -28.13 18.37 11.68
N LYS A 398 -27.15 18.24 12.57
CA LYS A 398 -27.36 18.36 14.01
C LYS A 398 -28.10 19.65 14.38
N GLY A 399 -29.15 19.52 15.18
CA GLY A 399 -29.99 20.63 15.64
C GLY A 399 -31.07 21.08 14.65
N THR A 400 -31.22 20.41 13.50
CA THR A 400 -32.32 20.69 12.55
C THR A 400 -33.65 20.15 13.07
N LEU A 401 -33.67 18.97 13.71
CA LEU A 401 -34.89 18.31 14.18
C LEU A 401 -34.91 18.26 15.72
N SER A 402 -34.99 19.45 16.33
CA SER A 402 -34.89 19.63 17.79
C SER A 402 -36.00 18.96 18.61
N ASP A 403 -37.12 18.60 17.97
CA ASP A 403 -38.26 17.89 18.56
C ASP A 403 -38.02 16.38 18.71
N ARG A 404 -36.93 15.85 18.12
CA ARG A 404 -36.64 14.42 18.07
C ARG A 404 -35.31 14.09 18.74
N LYS A 405 -35.18 12.85 19.19
CA LYS A 405 -33.91 12.35 19.74
C LYS A 405 -32.93 12.11 18.59
N GLU A 406 -31.89 12.94 18.54
CA GLU A 406 -30.82 12.83 17.55
C GLU A 406 -29.75 11.83 18.02
N HIS A 407 -29.37 10.93 17.12
CA HIS A 407 -28.29 9.96 17.32
C HIS A 407 -27.13 10.22 16.35
N ASP A 408 -25.90 9.90 16.76
CA ASP A 408 -24.69 10.12 15.95
C ASP A 408 -24.66 9.16 14.73
N PHE A 409 -24.84 9.74 13.54
CA PHE A 409 -24.91 8.98 12.29
C PHE A 409 -23.55 8.38 11.86
N PRO A 410 -22.42 9.12 11.91
CA PRO A 410 -21.10 8.51 11.71
C PRO A 410 -20.79 7.32 12.62
N LYS A 411 -21.18 7.36 13.89
CA LYS A 411 -21.00 6.25 14.84
C LYS A 411 -21.83 5.02 14.42
N PHE A 412 -23.07 5.22 13.99
CA PHE A 412 -23.92 4.16 13.43
C PHE A 412 -23.27 3.51 12.21
N LEU A 413 -22.90 4.31 11.20
CA LEU A 413 -22.25 3.81 9.99
C LEU A 413 -20.94 3.08 10.30
N GLY A 414 -20.18 3.57 11.28
CA GLY A 414 -18.97 2.91 11.75
C GLY A 414 -19.22 1.49 12.28
N ARG A 415 -20.29 1.28 13.06
CA ARG A 415 -20.68 -0.03 13.57
C ARG A 415 -21.24 -0.93 12.46
N LEU A 416 -22.05 -0.39 11.57
CA LEU A 416 -22.60 -1.10 10.42
C LEU A 416 -21.50 -1.63 9.50
N GLU A 417 -20.55 -0.77 9.10
CA GLU A 417 -19.44 -1.16 8.23
C GLU A 417 -18.56 -2.23 8.87
N ARG A 418 -18.27 -2.11 10.17
CA ARG A 418 -17.49 -3.10 10.92
C ARG A 418 -18.11 -4.49 10.86
N LEU A 419 -19.42 -4.60 11.06
CA LEU A 419 -20.13 -5.89 11.02
C LEU A 419 -20.09 -6.49 9.61
N VAL A 420 -20.39 -5.69 8.57
CA VAL A 420 -20.47 -6.15 7.18
C VAL A 420 -19.10 -6.47 6.58
N ASN A 421 -18.14 -5.56 6.69
CA ASN A 421 -16.87 -5.63 5.95
C ASN A 421 -15.70 -6.18 6.75
N ARG A 422 -15.87 -6.49 8.04
CA ARG A 422 -14.78 -7.03 8.86
C ARG A 422 -15.17 -8.29 9.59
N GLU A 423 -16.21 -8.23 10.41
CA GLU A 423 -16.60 -9.36 11.26
C GLU A 423 -17.23 -10.48 10.45
N PHE A 424 -18.15 -10.17 9.52
CA PHE A 424 -18.70 -11.18 8.61
C PHE A 424 -17.61 -11.88 7.78
N GLN A 425 -16.66 -11.11 7.22
CA GLN A 425 -15.54 -11.68 6.47
C GLN A 425 -14.66 -12.59 7.32
N SER A 426 -14.38 -12.18 8.56
CA SER A 426 -13.60 -12.97 9.52
C SER A 426 -14.29 -14.29 9.86
N VAL A 427 -15.59 -14.25 10.15
CA VAL A 427 -16.39 -15.43 10.49
C VAL A 427 -16.46 -16.39 9.30
N VAL A 428 -16.68 -15.89 8.08
CA VAL A 428 -16.70 -16.75 6.89
C VAL A 428 -15.33 -17.39 6.64
N ARG A 429 -14.23 -16.68 6.91
CA ARG A 429 -12.89 -17.26 6.78
C ARG A 429 -12.62 -18.36 7.82
N GLN A 430 -12.98 -18.13 9.08
CA GLN A 430 -12.87 -19.16 10.12
C GLN A 430 -13.73 -20.39 9.78
N ALA A 431 -14.93 -20.15 9.24
CA ALA A 431 -15.80 -21.21 8.76
C ALA A 431 -15.19 -21.97 7.56
N GLU A 432 -14.50 -21.29 6.64
CA GLU A 432 -13.78 -21.91 5.53
C GLU A 432 -12.64 -22.81 6.03
N GLU A 433 -11.81 -22.31 6.94
CA GLU A 433 -10.68 -23.04 7.53
C GLU A 433 -11.19 -24.32 8.23
N LEU A 434 -12.20 -24.19 9.10
CA LEU A 434 -12.82 -25.32 9.79
C LEU A 434 -13.48 -26.32 8.82
N TYR A 435 -14.14 -25.83 7.77
CA TYR A 435 -14.74 -26.69 6.73
C TYR A 435 -13.69 -27.55 6.02
N GLN A 436 -12.53 -26.96 5.70
CA GLN A 436 -11.43 -27.68 5.06
C GLN A 436 -10.78 -28.69 6.00
N GLU A 437 -10.56 -28.33 7.27
CA GLU A 437 -10.04 -29.23 8.29
C GLU A 437 -10.94 -30.45 8.47
N ASN A 438 -12.26 -30.23 8.61
CA ASN A 438 -13.24 -31.31 8.73
C ASN A 438 -13.24 -32.24 7.51
N LEU A 439 -13.10 -31.71 6.29
CA LEU A 439 -12.99 -32.50 5.06
C LEU A 439 -11.71 -33.34 5.00
N SER A 440 -10.57 -32.74 5.36
CA SER A 440 -9.26 -33.41 5.33
C SER A 440 -9.18 -34.59 6.30
N SER A 441 -9.92 -34.51 7.41
CA SER A 441 -9.94 -35.51 8.47
C SER A 441 -10.73 -36.78 8.11
N GLN A 442 -11.53 -36.78 7.04
CA GLN A 442 -12.54 -37.82 6.76
C GLN A 442 -12.37 -38.56 5.44
N MET A 443 -11.56 -38.05 4.51
CA MET A 443 -11.38 -38.64 3.19
C MET A 443 -10.10 -39.47 3.14
N HIS A 444 -10.17 -40.69 2.56
CA HIS A 444 -8.94 -41.38 2.15
C HIS A 444 -8.21 -40.53 1.10
N LYS A 445 -6.87 -40.45 1.20
CA LYS A 445 -5.96 -39.60 0.40
C LYS A 445 -6.24 -39.60 -1.13
N TYR A 446 -6.87 -40.66 -1.66
CA TYR A 446 -7.16 -40.86 -3.08
C TYR A 446 -8.53 -40.30 -3.56
N GLU A 447 -9.45 -39.91 -2.68
CA GLU A 447 -10.78 -39.36 -3.05
C GLU A 447 -10.88 -37.83 -2.90
N LEU A 448 -9.81 -37.17 -2.45
CA LEU A 448 -9.73 -35.71 -2.34
C LEU A 448 -9.74 -35.07 -3.74
N LYS A 449 -10.92 -34.86 -4.33
CA LYS A 449 -11.08 -33.70 -5.20
C LYS A 449 -10.80 -32.48 -4.32
N HIS A 450 -9.63 -31.87 -4.46
CA HIS A 450 -9.25 -30.66 -3.74
C HIS A 450 -10.32 -29.58 -4.00
N LEU A 451 -11.24 -29.42 -3.05
CA LEU A 451 -12.24 -28.36 -3.11
C LEU A 451 -11.47 -27.04 -2.95
N THR A 452 -11.58 -26.16 -3.94
CA THR A 452 -10.94 -24.85 -3.85
C THR A 452 -11.58 -24.02 -2.73
N SER A 453 -10.83 -23.09 -2.12
CA SER A 453 -11.37 -22.10 -1.17
C SER A 453 -12.67 -21.44 -1.64
N VAL A 454 -12.74 -21.10 -2.93
CA VAL A 454 -13.93 -20.49 -3.55
C VAL A 454 -15.14 -21.41 -3.46
N GLN A 455 -14.95 -22.72 -3.68
CA GLN A 455 -16.01 -23.72 -3.59
C GLN A 455 -16.41 -24.00 -2.12
N ALA A 456 -15.46 -23.96 -1.19
CA ALA A 456 -15.75 -24.13 0.25
C ALA A 456 -16.63 -22.98 0.75
N VAL A 457 -16.22 -21.74 0.50
CA VAL A 457 -17.00 -20.53 0.81
C VAL A 457 -18.36 -20.59 0.13
N ALA A 458 -18.43 -20.97 -1.14
CA ALA A 458 -19.69 -21.13 -1.85
C ALA A 458 -20.61 -22.15 -1.13
N SER A 459 -20.06 -23.30 -0.73
CA SER A 459 -20.82 -24.36 -0.05
C SER A 459 -21.37 -23.95 1.31
N ILE A 460 -20.65 -23.10 2.06
CA ILE A 460 -21.11 -22.52 3.33
C ILE A 460 -22.22 -21.50 3.08
N LEU A 461 -21.97 -20.54 2.18
CA LEU A 461 -22.93 -19.46 1.90
C LEU A 461 -24.25 -19.95 1.29
N ASP A 462 -24.23 -21.03 0.49
CA ASP A 462 -25.48 -21.61 -0.05
C ASP A 462 -26.39 -22.16 1.05
N GLN A 463 -25.82 -22.85 2.05
CA GLN A 463 -26.62 -23.38 3.17
C GLN A 463 -27.22 -22.27 4.03
N LEU A 464 -26.56 -21.11 4.08
CA LEU A 464 -27.04 -19.93 4.78
C LEU A 464 -27.93 -19.05 3.90
N ASN A 465 -28.22 -19.45 2.65
CA ASN A 465 -28.95 -18.64 1.66
C ASN A 465 -28.33 -17.26 1.38
N LEU A 466 -27.01 -17.15 1.48
CA LEU A 466 -26.22 -15.92 1.24
C LEU A 466 -25.47 -15.96 -0.10
N HIS A 467 -26.02 -16.68 -1.09
CA HIS A 467 -25.38 -16.88 -2.39
C HIS A 467 -25.18 -15.59 -3.19
N SER A 468 -26.01 -14.57 -2.98
CA SER A 468 -25.87 -13.25 -3.60
C SER A 468 -24.60 -12.51 -3.17
N LEU A 469 -24.07 -12.81 -1.98
CA LEU A 469 -22.86 -12.15 -1.44
C LEU A 469 -21.55 -12.80 -1.90
N ARG A 470 -21.62 -13.92 -2.65
CA ARG A 470 -20.44 -14.74 -3.02
C ARG A 470 -19.39 -13.99 -3.81
N GLU A 471 -19.78 -13.26 -4.86
CA GLU A 471 -18.81 -12.60 -5.74
C GLU A 471 -18.08 -11.48 -4.99
N GLN A 472 -18.83 -10.63 -4.28
CA GLN A 472 -18.31 -9.56 -3.44
C GLN A 472 -17.36 -10.11 -2.37
N LEU A 473 -17.80 -11.14 -1.63
CA LEU A 473 -17.00 -11.72 -0.56
C LEU A 473 -15.73 -12.39 -1.10
N ASN A 474 -15.80 -13.12 -2.22
CA ASN A 474 -14.62 -13.77 -2.80
C ASN A 474 -13.57 -12.77 -3.29
N GLN A 475 -13.98 -11.63 -3.82
CA GLN A 475 -13.04 -10.55 -4.15
C GLN A 475 -12.38 -10.02 -2.88
N GLN A 476 -13.17 -9.68 -1.87
CA GLN A 476 -12.67 -9.14 -0.59
C GLN A 476 -11.73 -10.13 0.14
N LEU A 477 -12.08 -11.41 0.22
CA LEU A 477 -11.27 -12.45 0.85
C LEU A 477 -9.95 -12.70 0.10
N SER A 478 -9.92 -12.53 -1.23
CA SER A 478 -8.69 -12.72 -2.01
C SER A 478 -7.61 -11.69 -1.67
N TYR A 479 -8.00 -10.47 -1.28
CA TYR A 479 -7.06 -9.45 -0.81
C TYR A 479 -6.59 -9.66 0.64
N LEU A 480 -7.31 -10.49 1.40
CA LEU A 480 -7.02 -10.81 2.80
C LEU A 480 -6.20 -12.09 2.96
N ALA A 481 -5.94 -12.80 1.88
CA ALA A 481 -5.22 -14.06 1.94
C ALA A 481 -3.74 -13.87 2.30
N GLY A 482 -3.24 -14.75 3.16
CA GLY A 482 -1.95 -14.55 3.84
C GLY A 482 -2.03 -13.73 5.14
N ARG A 483 -3.21 -13.30 5.60
CA ARG A 483 -3.35 -12.80 6.98
C ARG A 483 -3.28 -13.97 7.96
N GLN A 484 -2.08 -14.45 8.26
CA GLN A 484 -1.78 -15.01 9.58
C GLN A 484 -1.76 -13.86 10.59
N TYR A 485 -2.27 -14.08 11.79
CA TYR A 485 -2.16 -13.10 12.88
C TYR A 485 -0.67 -12.84 13.14
N SER A 486 -0.22 -11.60 12.99
CA SER A 486 1.06 -11.14 13.51
C SER A 486 0.78 -9.96 14.45
N PRO A 487 1.47 -9.86 15.59
CA PRO A 487 1.32 -8.72 16.49
C PRO A 487 1.58 -7.39 15.76
N ARG A 488 2.50 -7.35 14.79
CA ARG A 488 2.77 -6.18 13.93
C ARG A 488 1.60 -5.84 13.00
N LYS A 489 0.83 -6.81 12.50
CA LYS A 489 -0.42 -6.57 11.74
C LYS A 489 -1.54 -5.95 12.59
N SER A 490 -1.48 -6.08 13.91
CA SER A 490 -2.46 -5.47 14.81
C SER A 490 -2.22 -3.97 15.02
N ALA A 491 -0.98 -3.50 14.79
CA ALA A 491 -0.60 -2.10 14.89
C ALA A 491 -1.43 -1.23 13.94
N ALA A 492 -2.00 -0.16 14.49
CA ALA A 492 -2.99 0.66 13.81
C ALA A 492 -2.33 1.74 12.94
N ASN A 493 -2.20 1.49 11.63
CA ASN A 493 -1.65 2.45 10.66
C ASN A 493 -2.38 2.40 9.31
N TYR A 494 -2.09 3.36 8.42
CA TYR A 494 -2.70 3.45 7.10
C TYR A 494 -2.51 2.16 6.29
N HIS A 495 -1.33 1.52 6.37
CA HIS A 495 -1.03 0.34 5.59
C HIS A 495 -1.83 -0.90 5.98
N THR A 496 -2.11 -1.07 7.28
CA THR A 496 -2.86 -2.21 7.85
C THR A 496 -4.38 -1.98 7.88
N ARG A 497 -4.84 -0.72 7.87
CA ARG A 497 -6.28 -0.36 7.98
C ARG A 497 -6.89 0.12 6.66
N GLY A 498 -6.09 0.68 5.76
CA GLY A 498 -6.54 1.30 4.52
C GLY A 498 -7.44 2.52 4.76
N ILE A 499 -8.35 2.80 3.83
CA ILE A 499 -9.30 3.92 3.90
C ILE A 499 -10.71 3.47 3.58
N ARG A 500 -11.70 4.29 3.96
CA ARG A 500 -13.09 4.13 3.51
C ARG A 500 -13.72 5.47 3.16
N MET A 501 -14.64 5.43 2.22
CA MET A 501 -15.55 6.53 1.88
C MET A 501 -16.95 5.95 1.74
N ILE A 502 -17.91 6.51 2.48
CA ILE A 502 -19.32 6.15 2.38
C ILE A 502 -20.04 7.27 1.65
N GLU A 503 -20.74 6.90 0.60
CA GLU A 503 -21.65 7.74 -0.15
C GLU A 503 -23.08 7.39 0.27
N VAL A 504 -23.82 8.41 0.71
CA VAL A 504 -25.26 8.29 1.01
C VAL A 504 -26.01 8.97 -0.11
N ASP A 505 -26.80 8.19 -0.84
CA ASP A 505 -27.48 8.63 -2.06
C ASP A 505 -28.87 7.98 -2.15
N HIS A 506 -29.78 8.63 -2.84
CA HIS A 506 -31.11 8.08 -3.13
C HIS A 506 -31.00 6.90 -4.09
N LEU A 507 -31.96 5.98 -4.00
CA LEU A 507 -32.10 4.91 -4.98
C LEU A 507 -32.47 5.50 -6.36
N PRO A 508 -31.86 5.07 -7.47
CA PRO A 508 -32.13 5.65 -8.80
C PRO A 508 -33.61 5.64 -9.20
N GLU A 509 -34.38 4.67 -8.69
CA GLU A 509 -35.80 4.47 -8.98
C GLU A 509 -36.72 4.86 -7.81
N ALA A 510 -36.20 5.25 -6.65
CA ALA A 510 -37.00 5.55 -5.45
C ALA A 510 -36.55 6.84 -4.76
N GLN A 511 -37.51 7.73 -4.47
CA GLN A 511 -37.23 9.06 -3.92
C GLN A 511 -37.21 9.12 -2.38
N ASP A 512 -37.89 8.21 -1.69
CA ASP A 512 -38.02 8.23 -0.22
C ASP A 512 -37.15 7.17 0.46
N SER A 513 -36.04 6.75 -0.17
CA SER A 513 -35.16 5.72 0.35
C SER A 513 -33.73 5.88 -0.13
N VAL A 514 -32.79 5.71 0.79
CA VAL A 514 -31.35 5.86 0.52
C VAL A 514 -30.58 4.56 0.61
N MET A 515 -29.45 4.53 -0.07
CA MET A 515 -28.44 3.49 0.01
C MET A 515 -27.16 4.02 0.64
N PHE A 516 -26.42 3.14 1.32
CA PHE A 516 -25.13 3.45 1.91
C PHE A 516 -24.03 2.73 1.13
N LYS A 517 -23.55 3.35 0.05
CA LYS A 517 -22.48 2.79 -0.79
C LYS A 517 -21.15 2.94 -0.07
N HIS A 518 -20.57 1.83 0.33
CA HIS A 518 -19.23 1.78 0.87
C HIS A 518 -18.20 1.60 -0.25
N HIS A 519 -17.20 2.47 -0.26
CA HIS A 519 -16.02 2.36 -1.11
C HIS A 519 -14.74 2.39 -0.26
N GLY A 520 -13.68 1.76 -0.76
CA GLY A 520 -12.36 1.76 -0.14
C GLY A 520 -11.79 0.36 0.05
N PHE A 521 -10.71 0.27 0.81
CA PHE A 521 -9.95 -0.96 1.00
C PHE A 521 -9.47 -1.11 2.44
N ASN A 522 -9.26 -2.36 2.86
CA ASN A 522 -8.87 -2.73 4.23
C ASN A 522 -7.37 -2.98 4.39
N VAL A 523 -6.59 -2.81 3.32
CA VAL A 523 -5.13 -2.95 3.29
C VAL A 523 -4.60 -2.18 2.07
N THR A 524 -3.48 -1.47 2.23
CA THR A 524 -2.83 -0.76 1.12
C THR A 524 -1.98 -1.71 0.28
N PRO A 525 -1.52 -1.34 -0.93
CA PRO A 525 -0.55 -2.13 -1.68
C PRO A 525 0.70 -2.51 -0.86
N THR A 526 1.26 -1.57 -0.09
CA THR A 526 2.40 -1.82 0.81
C THR A 526 2.06 -2.82 1.90
N GLY A 527 0.87 -2.69 2.52
CA GLY A 527 0.39 -3.63 3.52
C GLY A 527 0.14 -5.03 2.95
N MET A 528 -0.30 -5.14 1.69
CA MET A 528 -0.47 -6.42 0.99
C MET A 528 0.88 -7.09 0.77
N LEU A 529 1.88 -6.35 0.27
CA LEU A 529 3.23 -6.87 0.06
C LEU A 529 3.84 -7.37 1.38
N ALA A 530 3.73 -6.58 2.45
CA ALA A 530 4.17 -7.00 3.79
C ALA A 530 3.45 -8.28 4.25
N SER A 531 2.13 -8.36 4.08
CA SER A 531 1.35 -9.54 4.46
C SER A 531 1.75 -10.78 3.66
N TRP A 532 2.07 -10.66 2.37
CA TRP A 532 2.55 -11.78 1.56
C TRP A 532 3.89 -12.31 2.06
N VAL A 533 4.85 -11.42 2.38
CA VAL A 533 6.14 -11.80 2.96
C VAL A 533 5.96 -12.48 4.31
N GLU A 534 5.15 -11.89 5.19
CA GLU A 534 4.87 -12.47 6.51
C GLU A 534 4.22 -13.86 6.44
N SER A 535 3.51 -14.16 5.34
CA SER A 535 2.91 -15.48 5.08
C SER A 535 3.90 -16.55 4.61
N GLY A 536 5.17 -16.19 4.42
CA GLY A 536 6.19 -17.07 3.90
C GLY A 536 6.42 -16.96 2.38
N CYS A 537 5.92 -15.91 1.71
CA CYS A 537 6.26 -15.66 0.30
C CYS A 537 7.65 -15.03 0.18
N ASN A 538 8.41 -15.46 -0.83
CA ASN A 538 9.71 -14.87 -1.16
C ASN A 538 9.55 -13.94 -2.37
N ILE A 539 9.68 -12.64 -2.15
CA ILE A 539 9.40 -11.60 -3.13
C ILE A 539 10.70 -10.97 -3.62
N LEU A 540 10.92 -10.99 -4.93
CA LEU A 540 12.02 -10.29 -5.60
C LEU A 540 11.46 -9.11 -6.40
N GLY A 541 11.72 -7.88 -5.96
CA GLY A 541 11.26 -6.66 -6.64
C GLY A 541 12.36 -6.07 -7.52
N VAL A 542 12.17 -6.01 -8.84
CA VAL A 542 13.20 -5.56 -9.79
C VAL A 542 12.80 -4.24 -10.43
N SER A 543 13.65 -3.21 -10.30
CA SER A 543 13.52 -1.93 -11.01
C SER A 543 14.82 -1.13 -10.90
N ALA A 544 15.05 -0.11 -11.73
CA ALA A 544 16.14 0.84 -11.46
C ALA A 544 15.91 1.59 -10.14
N THR A 545 14.65 1.95 -9.87
CA THR A 545 14.26 2.80 -8.75
C THR A 545 13.54 2.01 -7.66
N ALA A 546 13.88 0.73 -7.47
CA ALA A 546 13.19 -0.17 -6.54
C ALA A 546 13.21 0.34 -5.08
N GLU A 547 14.29 1.01 -4.68
CA GLU A 547 14.50 1.59 -3.35
C GLU A 547 14.02 3.05 -3.23
N CYS A 548 13.37 3.61 -4.25
CA CYS A 548 12.86 5.00 -4.16
C CYS A 548 11.84 5.12 -3.03
N GLU A 549 12.06 6.07 -2.11
CA GLU A 549 11.24 6.22 -0.89
C GLU A 549 9.96 7.05 -1.09
N SER A 550 9.60 7.44 -2.32
CA SER A 550 8.31 8.10 -2.58
C SER A 550 7.16 7.14 -2.31
N VAL A 551 6.24 7.52 -1.43
CA VAL A 551 5.11 6.68 -0.99
C VAL A 551 3.89 6.78 -1.91
N VAL A 552 3.87 7.76 -2.81
CA VAL A 552 2.84 7.92 -3.84
C VAL A 552 3.22 7.14 -5.10
N HIS A 553 4.52 7.06 -5.40
CA HIS A 553 5.04 6.53 -6.66
C HIS A 553 5.81 5.21 -6.53
N ASN A 554 5.94 4.68 -5.32
CA ASN A 554 6.47 3.36 -5.01
C ASN A 554 5.73 2.79 -3.77
N PHE A 555 6.03 1.55 -3.41
CA PHE A 555 5.72 1.06 -2.08
C PHE A 555 6.46 1.88 -1.02
N ASP A 556 5.88 2.03 0.17
CA ASP A 556 6.55 2.70 1.29
C ASP A 556 7.70 1.82 1.79
N ILE A 557 8.90 2.09 1.26
CA ILE A 557 10.11 1.33 1.55
C ILE A 557 10.53 1.50 3.02
N ARG A 558 10.30 2.68 3.61
CA ARG A 558 10.63 2.93 5.03
C ARG A 558 9.76 2.05 5.93
N TYR A 559 8.45 2.01 5.66
CA TYR A 559 7.52 1.12 6.35
C TYR A 559 7.88 -0.35 6.15
N LEU A 560 8.21 -0.79 4.92
CA LEU A 560 8.57 -2.18 4.66
C LEU A 560 9.84 -2.60 5.41
N ARG A 561 10.87 -1.75 5.41
CA ARG A 561 12.12 -1.97 6.17
C ARG A 561 11.84 -2.13 7.67
N GLU A 562 11.06 -1.23 8.25
CA GLU A 562 10.70 -1.26 9.67
C GLU A 562 9.83 -2.48 10.02
N SER A 563 8.77 -2.73 9.24
CA SER A 563 7.76 -3.76 9.52
C SER A 563 8.24 -5.19 9.27
N LEU A 564 9.08 -5.41 8.26
CA LEU A 564 9.62 -6.73 7.92
C LEU A 564 10.92 -7.04 8.67
N GLY A 565 11.66 -6.02 9.12
CA GLY A 565 12.94 -6.19 9.81
C GLY A 565 13.90 -7.07 9.01
N ASN A 566 14.33 -8.19 9.60
CA ASN A 566 15.23 -9.18 9.02
C ASN A 566 14.69 -9.86 7.75
N LYS A 567 13.38 -9.78 7.48
CA LYS A 567 12.77 -10.28 6.24
C LYS A 567 12.92 -9.29 5.07
N PHE A 568 13.31 -8.04 5.33
CA PHE A 568 13.68 -7.06 4.32
C PHE A 568 15.17 -7.19 4.02
N ILE A 569 15.52 -7.64 2.82
CA ILE A 569 16.90 -7.96 2.44
C ILE A 569 17.49 -6.80 1.65
N GLU A 570 18.45 -6.10 2.25
CA GLU A 570 19.16 -4.98 1.63
C GLU A 570 20.49 -5.40 1.02
N LEU A 571 20.91 -4.66 -0.01
CA LEU A 571 22.25 -4.77 -0.56
C LEU A 571 23.24 -4.01 0.31
N ASP A 572 24.26 -4.71 0.80
CA ASP A 572 25.38 -4.07 1.48
C ASP A 572 26.28 -3.28 0.52
N GLN A 573 27.19 -2.45 1.05
CA GLN A 573 28.05 -1.61 0.22
C GLN A 573 29.00 -2.43 -0.68
N ILE A 574 29.42 -3.63 -0.25
CA ILE A 574 30.32 -4.49 -1.03
C ILE A 574 29.58 -5.01 -2.26
N GLN A 575 28.35 -5.48 -2.08
CA GLN A 575 27.46 -5.94 -3.14
C GLN A 575 27.12 -4.79 -4.11
N ARG A 576 26.83 -3.58 -3.59
CA ARG A 576 26.60 -2.38 -4.41
C ARG A 576 27.83 -2.04 -5.26
N ASN A 577 29.02 -2.05 -4.67
CA ASN A 577 30.27 -1.76 -5.38
C ASN A 577 30.62 -2.84 -6.44
N LEU A 578 30.28 -4.11 -6.17
CA LEU A 578 30.44 -5.21 -7.12
C LEU A 578 29.54 -5.03 -8.35
N ILE A 579 28.26 -4.68 -8.13
CA ILE A 579 27.32 -4.36 -9.21
C ILE A 579 27.78 -3.14 -9.99
N HIS A 580 28.28 -2.12 -9.28
CA HIS A 580 28.83 -0.92 -9.90
C HIS A 580 29.97 -1.25 -10.85
N SER A 581 30.97 -1.99 -10.36
CA SER A 581 32.13 -2.40 -11.16
C SER A 581 31.73 -3.24 -12.36
N TYR A 582 30.74 -4.11 -12.20
CA TYR A 582 30.18 -4.89 -13.30
C TYR A 582 29.51 -4.00 -14.35
N TYR A 583 28.72 -3.00 -13.93
CA TYR A 583 28.10 -2.04 -14.84
C TYR A 583 29.14 -1.23 -15.62
N GLU A 584 30.18 -0.70 -14.96
CA GLU A 584 31.22 0.08 -15.63
C GLU A 584 32.01 -0.76 -16.65
N ASN A 585 32.20 -2.07 -16.37
CA ASN A 585 32.82 -2.99 -17.32
C ASN A 585 31.90 -3.31 -18.52
N GLU A 586 30.62 -3.60 -18.27
CA GLU A 586 29.64 -3.86 -19.35
C GLU A 586 29.29 -2.60 -20.16
N ARG A 587 29.60 -1.39 -19.65
CA ARG A 587 29.32 -0.10 -20.27
C ARG A 587 30.53 0.84 -20.16
N ASN A 588 31.67 0.41 -20.69
CA ASN A 588 32.93 1.15 -20.61
C ASN A 588 32.97 2.41 -21.51
N TYR A 589 32.19 3.44 -21.14
CA TYR A 589 32.10 4.68 -21.91
C TYR A 589 33.45 5.39 -22.00
N LEU A 590 34.15 5.52 -20.86
CA LEU A 590 35.43 6.22 -20.79
C LEU A 590 36.50 5.54 -21.65
N GLY A 591 36.66 4.22 -21.54
CA GLY A 591 37.66 3.46 -22.30
C GLY A 591 37.37 3.42 -23.80
N CYS A 592 36.10 3.50 -24.21
CA CYS A 592 35.69 3.49 -25.61
C CYS A 592 35.49 4.89 -26.22
N GLY A 593 35.82 5.95 -25.48
CA GLY A 593 35.76 7.34 -25.96
C GLY A 593 34.34 7.90 -26.12
N VAL A 594 33.37 7.38 -25.37
CA VAL A 594 32.00 7.90 -25.30
C VAL A 594 31.91 8.92 -24.17
N LYS A 595 31.42 10.13 -24.46
CA LYS A 595 31.21 11.20 -23.48
C LYS A 595 29.74 11.60 -23.37
N ILE A 596 29.34 12.02 -22.17
CA ILE A 596 27.99 12.51 -21.89
C ILE A 596 28.08 14.04 -21.73
N SER A 597 27.39 14.77 -22.59
CA SER A 597 27.37 16.23 -22.60
C SER A 597 26.04 16.72 -22.06
N VAL A 598 26.05 17.21 -20.81
CA VAL A 598 24.86 17.76 -20.17
C VAL A 598 24.81 19.28 -20.35
N THR A 599 23.67 19.83 -20.75
CA THR A 599 23.44 21.27 -20.84
C THR A 599 22.10 21.69 -20.24
N ALA A 600 22.05 22.90 -19.67
CA ALA A 600 20.83 23.51 -19.15
C ALA A 600 20.24 24.48 -20.18
N VAL A 601 18.92 24.45 -20.38
CA VAL A 601 18.22 25.40 -21.25
C VAL A 601 17.28 26.28 -20.44
N ASN A 602 17.50 27.59 -20.57
CA ASN A 602 16.68 28.64 -19.97
C ASN A 602 15.82 29.33 -21.02
N THR A 603 14.74 29.96 -20.56
CA THR A 603 13.82 30.72 -21.40
C THR A 603 14.53 31.84 -22.15
N ASP A 604 14.15 32.02 -23.42
CA ASP A 604 14.51 33.17 -24.24
C ASP A 604 13.31 33.65 -25.04
N TYR A 605 12.71 34.72 -24.54
CA TYR A 605 11.49 35.30 -25.10
C TYR A 605 11.75 35.94 -26.47
N VAL A 606 12.94 36.51 -26.69
CA VAL A 606 13.29 37.19 -27.94
C VAL A 606 13.39 36.17 -29.05
N PHE A 607 14.09 35.07 -28.79
CA PHE A 607 14.24 33.95 -29.72
C PHE A 607 12.88 33.39 -30.17
N VAL A 608 12.02 33.00 -29.22
CA VAL A 608 10.75 32.33 -29.57
C VAL A 608 9.75 33.28 -30.23
N ARG A 609 9.70 34.55 -29.79
CA ARG A 609 8.81 35.55 -30.43
C ARG A 609 9.23 35.81 -31.87
N ARG A 610 10.54 35.85 -32.14
CA ARG A 610 11.07 35.96 -33.51
C ARG A 610 10.65 34.77 -34.38
N LEU A 611 10.74 33.54 -33.87
CA LEU A 611 10.30 32.34 -34.60
C LEU A 611 8.80 32.36 -34.90
N ILE A 612 7.97 32.73 -33.92
CA ILE A 612 6.51 32.83 -34.11
C ILE A 612 6.16 33.89 -35.18
N SER A 613 6.85 35.03 -35.18
CA SER A 613 6.67 36.06 -36.22
C SER A 613 7.08 35.58 -37.61
N GLN A 614 8.11 34.75 -37.72
CA GLN A 614 8.54 34.17 -39.00
C GLN A 614 7.56 33.11 -39.52
N TRP A 615 6.91 32.37 -38.62
CA TRP A 615 5.91 31.35 -38.99
C TRP A 615 4.65 31.96 -39.61
N GLN A 616 4.21 33.13 -39.11
CA GLN A 616 3.00 33.83 -39.57
C GLN A 616 3.29 35.34 -39.77
N PRO A 617 4.01 35.72 -40.83
CA PRO A 617 4.49 37.10 -41.03
C PRO A 617 3.36 38.12 -41.27
N ASN A 618 2.18 37.67 -41.72
CA ASN A 618 1.03 38.53 -42.03
C ASN A 618 0.22 38.94 -40.78
N ASN A 619 0.51 38.38 -39.60
CA ASN A 619 -0.26 38.61 -38.39
C ASN A 619 0.32 39.79 -37.57
N LYS A 620 -0.35 40.95 -37.60
CA LYS A 620 0.12 42.17 -36.93
C LYS A 620 0.06 42.13 -35.39
N ASN A 621 -0.73 41.22 -34.81
CA ASN A 621 -0.87 41.09 -33.35
C ASN A 621 -0.30 39.74 -32.87
N ILE A 622 0.98 39.75 -32.51
CA ILE A 622 1.71 38.55 -32.04
C ILE A 622 1.09 37.98 -30.77
N ASN A 623 0.54 38.81 -29.87
CA ASN A 623 -0.06 38.31 -28.64
C ASN A 623 -1.34 37.52 -28.91
N LEU A 624 -2.18 37.97 -29.84
CA LEU A 624 -3.37 37.22 -30.27
C LEU A 624 -2.97 35.89 -30.94
N LEU A 625 -1.92 35.91 -31.77
CA LEU A 625 -1.37 34.69 -32.37
C LEU A 625 -0.86 33.71 -31.30
N CYS A 626 -0.21 34.20 -30.24
CA CYS A 626 0.24 33.36 -29.13
C CYS A 626 -0.95 32.78 -28.35
N GLN A 627 -2.00 33.57 -28.09
CA GLN A 627 -3.23 33.08 -27.46
C GLN A 627 -3.87 31.94 -28.27
N GLN A 628 -3.92 32.08 -29.60
CA GLN A 628 -4.41 31.03 -30.51
C GLN A 628 -3.49 29.80 -30.52
N LEU A 629 -2.17 29.99 -30.55
CA LEU A 629 -1.18 28.91 -30.59
C LEU A 629 -1.28 28.01 -29.34
N PHE A 630 -1.39 28.62 -28.16
CA PHE A 630 -1.45 27.90 -26.88
C PHE A 630 -2.89 27.53 -26.48
N ASN A 631 -3.90 28.13 -27.12
CA ASN A 631 -5.31 28.05 -26.74
C ASN A 631 -5.50 28.41 -25.26
N THR A 632 -5.09 29.62 -24.91
CA THR A 632 -5.13 30.17 -23.55
C THR A 632 -5.39 31.67 -23.58
N ASP A 633 -5.86 32.19 -22.46
CA ASP A 633 -5.97 33.62 -22.20
C ASP A 633 -4.59 34.30 -22.06
N THR A 634 -4.56 35.61 -21.85
CA THR A 634 -3.31 36.38 -21.75
C THR A 634 -2.38 35.88 -20.64
N SER A 635 -2.92 35.31 -19.56
CA SER A 635 -2.13 34.82 -18.43
C SER A 635 -1.33 33.55 -18.75
N GLY A 636 -1.90 32.63 -19.54
CA GLY A 636 -1.21 31.39 -19.93
C GLY A 636 -0.19 31.53 -21.07
N VAL A 637 -0.20 32.66 -21.79
CA VAL A 637 0.72 32.90 -22.93
C VAL A 637 2.18 32.92 -22.47
N GLU A 638 2.47 33.53 -21.32
CA GLU A 638 3.83 33.62 -20.81
C GLU A 638 4.42 32.23 -20.56
N PHE A 639 3.67 31.37 -19.87
CA PHE A 639 4.04 29.98 -19.64
C PHE A 639 4.27 29.22 -20.95
N GLY A 640 3.37 29.39 -21.92
CA GLY A 640 3.50 28.79 -23.25
C GLY A 640 4.78 29.21 -23.98
N LEU A 641 5.13 30.51 -23.93
CA LEU A 641 6.34 31.04 -24.54
C LEU A 641 7.61 30.55 -23.84
N GLN A 642 7.62 30.49 -22.51
CA GLN A 642 8.75 29.94 -21.73
C GLN A 642 9.05 28.51 -22.16
N TRP A 643 8.02 27.66 -22.14
CA TRP A 643 8.13 26.25 -22.50
C TRP A 643 8.54 26.05 -23.97
N LEU A 644 7.87 26.72 -24.91
CA LEU A 644 8.15 26.57 -26.34
C LEU A 644 9.56 27.05 -26.71
N SER A 645 10.04 28.12 -26.06
CA SER A 645 11.41 28.61 -26.24
C SER A 645 12.46 27.55 -25.90
N LYS A 646 12.31 26.89 -24.74
CA LYS A 646 13.24 25.85 -24.30
C LYS A 646 13.24 24.64 -25.25
N LEU A 647 12.04 24.20 -25.68
CA LEU A 647 11.90 23.11 -26.63
C LEU A 647 12.54 23.43 -27.99
N CYS A 648 12.27 24.60 -28.56
CA CYS A 648 12.85 25.01 -29.85
C CYS A 648 14.38 25.12 -29.79
N LYS A 649 14.94 25.59 -28.66
CA LYS A 649 16.39 25.61 -28.45
C LYS A 649 17.00 24.22 -28.39
N ALA A 650 16.34 23.27 -27.74
CA ALA A 650 16.80 21.88 -27.69
C ALA A 650 16.78 21.23 -29.09
N ILE A 651 15.72 21.46 -29.88
CA ILE A 651 15.63 20.97 -31.26
C ILE A 651 16.71 21.63 -32.15
N GLU A 652 16.95 22.93 -31.99
CA GLU A 652 18.03 23.64 -32.71
C GLU A 652 19.41 23.07 -32.36
N ALA A 653 19.67 22.81 -31.07
CA ALA A 653 20.92 22.20 -30.63
C ALA A 653 21.12 20.80 -31.21
N PHE A 654 20.06 19.98 -31.27
CA PHE A 654 20.10 18.67 -31.91
C PHE A 654 20.35 18.75 -33.43
N ALA A 655 19.68 19.67 -34.12
CA ALA A 655 19.87 19.87 -35.57
C ALA A 655 21.33 20.18 -35.93
N LYS A 656 22.03 20.96 -35.08
CA LYS A 656 23.45 21.35 -35.25
C LYS A 656 24.48 20.27 -34.91
N THR A 657 24.07 19.17 -34.28
CA THR A 657 25.00 18.06 -33.99
C THR A 657 25.52 17.43 -35.29
N LYS A 658 26.73 16.87 -35.29
CA LYS A 658 27.27 16.27 -36.52
C LYS A 658 26.78 14.84 -36.76
N PHE A 659 26.74 14.03 -35.71
CA PHE A 659 26.55 12.58 -35.82
C PHE A 659 25.33 12.03 -35.09
N ASN A 660 24.68 12.80 -34.21
CA ASN A 660 23.51 12.36 -33.48
C ASN A 660 22.29 12.29 -34.41
N ARG A 661 21.49 11.24 -34.26
CA ARG A 661 20.38 10.93 -35.17
C ARG A 661 19.05 10.76 -34.47
N TYR A 662 19.03 10.46 -33.18
CA TYR A 662 17.79 10.11 -32.49
C TYR A 662 17.59 10.94 -31.24
N MET A 663 16.73 11.97 -31.38
CA MET A 663 16.30 12.82 -30.28
C MET A 663 14.97 12.36 -29.70
N VAL A 664 14.93 12.21 -28.37
CA VAL A 664 13.67 12.04 -27.63
C VAL A 664 13.44 13.24 -26.72
N VAL A 665 12.25 13.82 -26.83
CA VAL A 665 11.79 14.98 -26.07
C VAL A 665 10.77 14.49 -25.04
N MET A 666 11.11 14.59 -23.76
CA MET A 666 10.27 14.14 -22.64
C MET A 666 9.51 15.32 -22.04
N LEU A 667 8.20 15.34 -22.25
CA LEU A 667 7.31 16.42 -21.81
C LEU A 667 6.33 15.99 -20.71
N ASN A 668 5.74 17.01 -20.12
CA ASN A 668 4.62 16.91 -19.19
C ASN A 668 3.27 16.60 -19.84
N ARG A 669 3.16 16.83 -21.16
CA ARG A 669 1.88 16.87 -21.89
C ARG A 669 2.07 16.48 -23.35
N GLY A 670 0.98 16.04 -24.00
CA GLY A 670 0.94 15.87 -25.45
C GLY A 670 0.90 17.22 -26.19
N ILE A 671 1.38 17.23 -27.43
CA ILE A 671 1.39 18.44 -28.28
C ILE A 671 0.04 18.61 -28.98
N ARG A 672 -0.52 19.82 -28.90
CA ARG A 672 -1.78 20.19 -29.59
C ARG A 672 -1.53 20.48 -31.08
N PRO A 673 -2.54 20.33 -31.96
CA PRO A 673 -2.38 20.51 -33.40
C PRO A 673 -1.75 21.85 -33.84
N PRO A 674 -2.11 23.03 -33.28
CA PRO A 674 -1.48 24.29 -33.67
C PRO A 674 0.04 24.33 -33.41
N ILE A 675 0.46 23.78 -32.27
CA ILE A 675 1.88 23.70 -31.89
C ILE A 675 2.59 22.67 -32.76
N ALA A 676 1.96 21.53 -33.07
CA ALA A 676 2.51 20.55 -33.99
C ALA A 676 2.79 21.16 -35.38
N SER A 677 1.87 21.96 -35.91
CA SER A 677 2.06 22.68 -37.18
C SER A 677 3.22 23.67 -37.11
N PHE A 678 3.36 24.41 -36.02
CA PHE A 678 4.50 25.31 -35.80
C PHE A 678 5.83 24.55 -35.72
N LEU A 679 5.90 23.46 -34.94
CA LEU A 679 7.12 22.68 -34.77
C LEU A 679 7.54 21.97 -36.08
N ASN A 680 6.58 21.48 -36.87
CA ASN A 680 6.87 20.90 -38.18
C ASN A 680 7.46 21.95 -39.14
N TRP A 681 6.88 23.15 -39.18
CA TRP A 681 7.47 24.27 -39.93
C TRP A 681 8.89 24.60 -39.46
N TYR A 682 9.10 24.63 -38.14
CA TYR A 682 10.41 24.92 -37.56
C TYR A 682 11.44 23.84 -37.92
N ALA A 683 11.06 22.56 -37.90
CA ALA A 683 11.91 21.46 -38.32
C ALA A 683 12.30 21.56 -39.80
N SER A 684 11.36 21.88 -40.70
CA SER A 684 11.64 22.08 -42.13
C SER A 684 12.57 23.27 -42.39
N ASN A 685 12.49 24.34 -41.60
CA ASN A 685 13.42 25.47 -41.68
C ASN A 685 14.83 25.09 -41.21
N LEU A 686 14.95 24.27 -40.17
CA LEU A 686 16.23 23.74 -39.72
C LEU A 686 16.85 22.79 -40.76
N GLU A 687 16.05 21.93 -41.39
CA GLU A 687 16.50 21.08 -42.49
C GLU A 687 17.09 21.90 -43.65
N SER A 688 16.44 23.01 -44.01
CA SER A 688 16.90 23.92 -45.07
C SER A 688 18.20 24.66 -44.73
N SER A 689 18.45 24.94 -43.44
CA SER A 689 19.64 25.68 -43.00
C SER A 689 20.84 24.78 -42.71
N GLU A 690 20.62 23.58 -42.16
CA GLU A 690 21.67 22.64 -41.76
C GLU A 690 21.97 21.56 -42.84
N SER A 691 21.27 21.60 -43.99
CA SER A 691 21.45 20.66 -45.11
C SER A 691 21.38 19.17 -44.71
N THR A 692 20.58 18.85 -43.70
CA THR A 692 20.42 17.50 -43.14
C THR A 692 18.94 17.19 -42.96
N THR A 693 18.49 16.05 -43.47
CA THR A 693 17.09 15.62 -43.33
C THR A 693 16.68 15.51 -41.86
N LEU A 694 15.63 16.21 -41.45
CA LEU A 694 15.13 16.24 -40.07
C LEU A 694 13.63 15.91 -40.04
N LYS A 695 13.28 14.73 -39.52
CA LYS A 695 11.90 14.30 -39.38
C LYS A 695 11.41 14.51 -37.95
N LEU A 696 10.34 15.27 -37.78
CA LEU A 696 9.69 15.49 -36.48
C LEU A 696 8.42 14.65 -36.36
N PHE A 697 8.31 13.93 -35.25
CA PHE A 697 7.08 13.31 -34.78
C PHE A 697 6.58 14.11 -33.56
N PRO A 698 5.62 15.05 -33.76
CA PRO A 698 5.25 16.01 -32.71
C PRO A 698 4.41 15.39 -31.58
N SER A 699 3.84 14.20 -31.76
CA SER A 699 3.10 13.51 -30.69
C SER A 699 3.24 12.00 -30.79
N VAL A 700 4.06 11.43 -29.92
CA VAL A 700 4.16 10.00 -29.63
C VAL A 700 3.45 9.78 -28.30
N ASP A 701 2.13 9.63 -28.36
CA ASP A 701 1.24 9.42 -27.21
C ASP A 701 0.85 7.93 -27.05
N ALA A 702 0.09 7.60 -26.00
CA ALA A 702 -0.35 6.24 -25.75
C ALA A 702 -1.18 5.64 -26.90
N ASN A 703 -1.90 6.46 -27.68
CA ASN A 703 -2.66 5.98 -28.83
C ASN A 703 -1.73 5.67 -30.02
N PHE A 704 -0.66 6.45 -30.19
CA PHE A 704 0.42 6.19 -31.15
C PHE A 704 1.18 4.89 -30.84
N LEU A 705 1.33 4.53 -29.56
CA LEU A 705 1.97 3.28 -29.09
C LEU A 705 1.04 2.06 -29.10
N ARG A 706 -0.26 2.26 -28.81
CA ARG A 706 -1.34 1.44 -29.40
C ARG A 706 -1.24 1.64 -30.93
N GLN A 707 -2.13 1.31 -31.85
CA GLN A 707 -1.87 1.48 -33.32
C GLN A 707 -0.57 0.87 -33.98
N GLY A 708 0.52 0.52 -33.27
CA GLY A 708 1.78 0.00 -33.82
C GLY A 708 2.70 1.03 -34.48
N ARG A 709 2.39 2.33 -34.40
CA ARG A 709 3.06 3.36 -35.21
C ARG A 709 4.51 3.65 -34.79
N PHE A 710 4.85 3.35 -33.55
CA PHE A 710 6.23 3.48 -33.07
C PHE A 710 7.20 2.62 -33.88
N ASP A 711 6.89 1.33 -34.01
CA ASP A 711 7.73 0.38 -34.74
C ASP A 711 7.67 0.67 -36.26
N SER A 712 6.48 0.92 -36.82
CA SER A 712 6.32 1.11 -38.27
C SER A 712 6.76 2.47 -38.81
N GLU A 713 6.84 3.52 -37.99
CA GLU A 713 7.20 4.87 -38.46
C GLU A 713 8.48 5.42 -37.85
N ILE A 714 8.72 5.22 -36.55
CA ILE A 714 9.91 5.77 -35.86
C ILE A 714 11.09 4.83 -36.04
N ILE A 715 10.95 3.58 -35.59
CA ILE A 715 12.02 2.58 -35.71
C ILE A 715 12.36 2.34 -37.18
N HIS A 716 11.36 2.09 -38.02
CA HIS A 716 11.56 1.94 -39.46
C HIS A 716 12.31 3.11 -40.11
N PHE A 717 12.05 4.36 -39.70
CA PHE A 717 12.80 5.51 -40.23
C PHE A 717 14.27 5.50 -39.80
N LEU A 718 14.54 5.19 -38.53
CA LEU A 718 15.90 5.14 -37.98
C LEU A 718 16.76 4.06 -38.67
N GLU A 719 16.15 2.92 -39.00
CA GLU A 719 16.79 1.76 -39.64
C GLU A 719 17.03 1.96 -41.16
N THR A 720 16.17 2.72 -41.85
CA THR A 720 16.18 2.79 -43.33
C THR A 720 16.65 4.12 -43.93
N CYS A 721 16.54 5.23 -43.20
CA CYS A 721 16.89 6.56 -43.71
C CYS A 721 18.13 7.09 -42.98
N PRO A 722 19.07 7.83 -43.61
CA PRO A 722 20.25 8.39 -42.93
C PRO A 722 19.97 9.69 -42.14
N GLY A 723 18.74 10.22 -42.20
CA GLY A 723 18.35 11.49 -41.58
C GLY A 723 18.25 11.46 -40.06
N LYS A 724 17.98 12.63 -39.47
CA LYS A 724 17.73 12.83 -38.04
C LYS A 724 16.25 12.72 -37.72
N LEU A 725 15.93 12.22 -36.53
CA LEU A 725 14.57 12.06 -36.04
C LEU A 725 14.39 12.72 -34.66
N VAL A 726 13.30 13.46 -34.49
CA VAL A 726 12.84 14.00 -33.20
C VAL A 726 11.52 13.34 -32.84
N ALA A 727 11.48 12.60 -31.75
CA ALA A 727 10.26 12.02 -31.17
C ALA A 727 9.83 12.80 -29.94
N VAL A 728 8.69 13.47 -30.01
CA VAL A 728 8.11 14.21 -28.88
C VAL A 728 7.10 13.34 -28.16
N THR A 729 7.32 13.13 -26.87
CA THR A 729 6.50 12.23 -26.05
C THR A 729 6.31 12.77 -24.64
N SER A 730 5.48 12.11 -23.83
CA SER A 730 5.28 12.44 -22.43
C SER A 730 5.88 11.38 -21.51
N TYR A 731 6.27 11.79 -20.29
CA TYR A 731 6.80 10.87 -19.28
C TYR A 731 5.91 9.62 -19.04
N PRO A 732 4.57 9.75 -18.88
CA PRO A 732 3.71 8.58 -18.70
C PRO A 732 3.66 7.66 -19.94
N THR A 733 3.75 8.24 -21.14
CA THR A 733 3.64 7.48 -22.40
C THR A 733 4.86 6.58 -22.61
N MET A 734 6.08 7.13 -22.50
CA MET A 734 7.31 6.34 -22.66
C MET A 734 7.47 5.27 -21.58
N SER A 735 6.85 5.48 -20.43
CA SER A 735 6.83 4.49 -19.35
C SER A 735 6.00 3.25 -19.68
N SER A 736 5.26 3.20 -20.80
CA SER A 736 4.41 2.07 -21.21
C SER A 736 5.15 0.80 -21.65
N GLY A 737 6.49 0.79 -21.62
CA GLY A 737 7.29 -0.44 -21.77
C GLY A 737 7.93 -0.67 -23.14
N LYS A 738 7.60 0.13 -24.17
CA LYS A 738 8.26 0.03 -25.48
C LYS A 738 9.77 0.29 -25.38
N ASN A 739 10.56 -0.49 -26.12
CA ASN A 739 12.00 -0.35 -26.19
C ASN A 739 12.35 0.63 -27.33
N PRO A 740 13.04 1.76 -27.07
CA PRO A 740 13.34 2.74 -28.11
C PRO A 740 14.61 2.41 -28.91
N ASP A 741 15.22 1.25 -28.71
CA ASP A 741 16.40 0.85 -29.49
C ASP A 741 16.01 0.44 -30.92
N TYR A 742 16.96 0.54 -31.85
CA TYR A 742 16.76 0.19 -33.26
C TYR A 742 18.02 -0.51 -33.82
N GLU A 743 17.86 -1.26 -34.90
CA GLU A 743 18.99 -1.87 -35.61
C GLU A 743 19.71 -0.81 -36.46
N PHE A 744 20.99 -0.54 -36.17
CA PHE A 744 21.68 0.53 -36.91
C PHE A 744 22.10 0.07 -38.30
N ASN A 745 22.14 0.99 -39.25
CA ASN A 745 22.59 0.67 -40.61
C ASN A 745 24.11 0.94 -40.76
N PRO A 746 24.93 -0.09 -41.04
CA PRO A 746 26.37 0.07 -41.17
C PRO A 746 26.81 1.03 -42.28
N ASP A 747 26.00 1.20 -43.34
CA ASP A 747 26.35 1.99 -44.53
C ASP A 747 26.58 3.47 -44.20
N PHE A 748 25.89 3.99 -43.19
CA PHE A 748 25.97 5.40 -42.82
C PHE A 748 26.18 5.68 -41.32
N GLU A 749 26.10 4.67 -40.43
CA GLU A 749 26.26 4.90 -38.99
C GLU A 749 27.58 4.38 -38.42
N ASN A 750 28.22 3.40 -39.05
CA ASN A 750 29.35 2.65 -38.46
C ASN A 750 30.53 3.55 -38.06
N GLY A 751 30.82 4.60 -38.85
CA GLY A 751 31.89 5.55 -38.57
C GLY A 751 31.67 6.47 -37.35
N SER A 752 30.47 6.44 -36.75
CA SER A 752 30.08 7.34 -35.65
C SER A 752 29.61 6.63 -34.37
N LEU A 753 29.60 5.30 -34.40
CA LEU A 753 29.26 4.46 -33.25
C LEU A 753 30.54 3.89 -32.60
N ARG A 754 30.45 3.66 -31.29
CA ARG A 754 31.45 3.00 -30.46
C ARG A 754 30.76 1.85 -29.73
N HIS A 755 31.41 0.70 -29.70
CA HIS A 755 30.97 -0.44 -28.91
C HIS A 755 31.55 -0.30 -27.49
N VAL A 756 30.69 -0.19 -26.49
CA VAL A 756 31.07 0.05 -25.08
C VAL A 756 30.99 -1.19 -24.20
N GLY A 757 30.48 -2.31 -24.73
CA GLY A 757 30.19 -3.52 -23.95
C GLY A 757 30.93 -4.74 -24.47
N HIS A 758 30.42 -5.93 -24.13
CA HIS A 758 30.99 -7.22 -24.53
C HIS A 758 30.05 -8.05 -25.43
N ARG A 759 28.80 -7.64 -25.59
CA ARG A 759 27.78 -8.36 -26.37
C ARG A 759 27.72 -7.79 -27.79
N SER A 760 27.82 -8.66 -28.77
CA SER A 760 27.68 -8.30 -30.18
C SER A 760 26.20 -8.19 -30.56
N ASN A 761 25.58 -7.06 -30.24
CA ASN A 761 24.23 -6.73 -30.73
C ASN A 761 24.30 -5.49 -31.63
N ASP A 762 23.74 -5.60 -32.84
CA ASP A 762 23.75 -4.54 -33.84
C ASP A 762 22.66 -3.46 -33.60
N ARG A 763 22.46 -3.08 -32.33
CA ARG A 763 21.42 -2.12 -31.93
C ARG A 763 22.02 -0.91 -31.22
N THR A 764 21.49 0.27 -31.53
CA THR A 764 21.77 1.53 -30.84
C THR A 764 20.46 2.14 -30.33
N ASP A 765 20.56 3.15 -29.46
CA ASP A 765 19.41 3.80 -28.84
C ASP A 765 19.52 5.35 -28.89
N ILE A 766 18.79 6.01 -28.00
CA ILE A 766 18.65 7.46 -27.92
C ILE A 766 20.03 8.12 -27.70
N ASP A 767 20.41 9.01 -28.61
CA ASP A 767 21.69 9.72 -28.53
C ASP A 767 21.56 11.23 -28.22
N PHE A 768 20.33 11.74 -28.17
CA PHE A 768 20.02 13.10 -27.74
C PHE A 768 18.70 13.12 -26.94
N MET A 769 18.68 13.77 -25.78
CA MET A 769 17.49 13.84 -24.94
C MET A 769 17.20 15.27 -24.49
N TYR A 770 15.92 15.65 -24.53
CA TYR A 770 15.43 16.83 -23.83
C TYR A 770 14.52 16.43 -22.68
N LEU A 771 14.76 16.99 -21.49
CA LEU A 771 14.01 16.71 -20.27
C LEU A 771 13.31 17.99 -19.79
N GLU A 772 11.98 18.06 -19.96
CA GLU A 772 11.17 19.08 -19.31
C GLU A 772 11.10 18.79 -17.80
N GLU A 773 11.09 19.82 -16.96
CA GLU A 773 10.84 19.66 -15.54
C GLU A 773 9.50 18.95 -15.29
N PRO A 774 9.47 17.78 -14.62
CA PRO A 774 8.22 17.09 -14.33
C PRO A 774 7.31 17.94 -13.45
N THR A 775 6.09 18.18 -13.91
CA THR A 775 5.08 18.89 -13.14
C THR A 775 3.92 17.97 -12.81
N HIS A 776 3.41 17.11 -13.69
CA HIS A 776 2.23 16.26 -13.42
C HIS A 776 2.56 14.97 -12.66
N LEU A 777 3.15 15.10 -11.48
CA LEU A 777 3.50 13.95 -10.63
C LEU A 777 2.23 13.21 -10.16
N ILE A 778 1.24 13.94 -9.61
CA ILE A 778 -0.10 13.40 -9.36
C ILE A 778 -1.11 13.93 -10.39
N SER A 779 -2.01 13.05 -10.83
CA SER A 779 -3.08 13.37 -11.77
C SER A 779 -4.24 12.39 -11.66
N VAL A 780 -5.44 12.88 -11.95
CA VAL A 780 -6.69 12.10 -12.06
C VAL A 780 -7.44 12.52 -13.32
N VAL A 781 -8.39 11.70 -13.78
CA VAL A 781 -9.14 11.93 -15.03
C VAL A 781 -10.27 12.94 -14.80
N GLY A 782 -11.08 12.71 -13.76
CA GLY A 782 -12.22 13.54 -13.37
C GLY A 782 -13.47 13.33 -14.22
N GLU A 783 -13.59 12.19 -14.90
CA GLU A 783 -14.80 11.81 -15.65
C GLU A 783 -15.90 11.27 -14.73
N PRO A 784 -17.19 11.34 -15.10
CA PRO A 784 -18.28 10.84 -14.26
C PRO A 784 -18.10 9.38 -13.81
N GLU A 785 -17.62 8.52 -14.70
CA GLU A 785 -17.37 7.09 -14.44
C GLU A 785 -16.21 6.85 -13.46
N THR A 786 -15.25 7.76 -13.40
CA THR A 786 -14.04 7.64 -12.57
C THR A 786 -14.06 8.53 -11.34
N LYS A 787 -15.12 9.33 -11.15
CA LYS A 787 -15.21 10.35 -10.10
C LYS A 787 -14.93 9.78 -8.71
N THR A 788 -15.56 8.67 -8.36
CA THR A 788 -15.40 8.02 -7.04
C THR A 788 -14.02 7.39 -6.87
N SER A 789 -13.53 6.67 -7.89
CA SER A 789 -12.18 6.10 -7.86
C SER A 789 -11.10 7.17 -7.79
N ASP A 790 -11.27 8.29 -8.50
CA ASP A 790 -10.33 9.41 -8.49
C ASP A 790 -10.28 10.09 -7.12
N ARG A 791 -11.43 10.26 -6.45
CA ARG A 791 -11.46 10.74 -5.05
C ARG A 791 -10.70 9.81 -4.13
N LEU A 792 -10.96 8.50 -4.20
CA LEU A 792 -10.28 7.50 -3.37
C LEU A 792 -8.77 7.45 -3.63
N LEU A 793 -8.35 7.64 -4.88
CA LEU A 793 -6.94 7.73 -5.25
C LEU A 793 -6.27 8.95 -4.61
N LEU A 794 -6.90 10.13 -4.70
CA LEU A 794 -6.40 11.35 -4.06
C LEU A 794 -6.39 11.24 -2.53
N LEU A 795 -7.41 10.63 -1.94
CA LEU A 795 -7.46 10.37 -0.49
C LEU A 795 -6.33 9.43 -0.07
N SER A 796 -6.05 8.40 -0.87
CA SER A 796 -4.95 7.46 -0.63
C SER A 796 -3.60 8.16 -0.64
N TYR A 797 -3.35 9.06 -1.60
CA TYR A 797 -2.12 9.86 -1.63
C TYR A 797 -1.95 10.73 -0.39
N GLY A 798 -3.00 11.43 0.04
CA GLY A 798 -2.95 12.24 1.26
C GLY A 798 -2.64 11.41 2.51
N MET A 799 -3.24 10.23 2.65
CA MET A 799 -2.99 9.35 3.81
C MET A 799 -1.60 8.70 3.77
N ALA A 800 -1.10 8.33 2.59
CA ALA A 800 0.27 7.84 2.43
C ALA A 800 1.30 8.92 2.85
N LEU A 801 1.11 10.15 2.39
CA LEU A 801 1.98 11.28 2.76
C LEU A 801 1.94 11.59 4.25
N GLN A 802 0.77 11.44 4.89
CA GLN A 802 0.63 11.59 6.34
C GLN A 802 1.40 10.48 7.08
N GLU A 803 1.23 9.22 6.67
CA GLU A 803 1.92 8.06 7.28
C GLU A 803 3.44 8.19 7.18
N ALA A 804 3.96 8.71 6.07
CA ALA A 804 5.38 8.97 5.87
C ALA A 804 5.92 10.18 6.64
N GLY A 805 5.04 11.00 7.23
CA GLY A 805 5.38 12.26 7.88
C GLY A 805 5.69 13.42 6.91
N ALA A 806 5.40 13.26 5.61
CA ALA A 806 5.61 14.29 4.59
C ALA A 806 4.65 15.48 4.76
N ILE A 807 3.43 15.22 5.26
CA ILE A 807 2.45 16.24 5.64
C ILE A 807 1.96 16.05 7.07
N THR A 808 1.49 17.13 7.70
CA THR A 808 0.94 17.08 9.06
C THR A 808 -0.48 16.49 9.08
N ILE A 809 -0.98 16.12 10.27
CA ILE A 809 -2.38 15.70 10.46
C ILE A 809 -3.37 16.76 9.96
N ASN A 810 -3.11 18.04 10.25
CA ASN A 810 -3.97 19.15 9.81
C ASN A 810 -3.94 19.32 8.28
N GLN A 811 -2.79 19.14 7.65
CA GLN A 811 -2.67 19.17 6.20
C GLN A 811 -3.42 17.98 5.57
N ALA A 812 -3.31 16.78 6.15
CA ALA A 812 -4.06 15.59 5.73
C ALA A 812 -5.59 15.76 5.91
N HIS A 813 -6.01 16.40 7.00
CA HIS A 813 -7.41 16.77 7.23
C HIS A 813 -7.90 17.79 6.19
N SER A 814 -7.14 18.85 5.91
CA SER A 814 -7.50 19.79 4.84
C SER A 814 -7.53 19.10 3.48
N TRP A 815 -6.54 18.25 3.19
CA TRP A 815 -6.46 17.51 1.92
C TRP A 815 -7.72 16.67 1.73
N SER A 816 -8.06 15.81 2.70
CA SER A 816 -9.23 14.94 2.60
C SER A 816 -10.54 15.71 2.58
N ARG A 817 -10.67 16.79 3.37
CA ARG A 817 -11.82 17.69 3.31
C ARG A 817 -11.99 18.32 1.94
N ASP A 818 -10.91 18.82 1.35
CA ASP A 818 -10.96 19.45 0.03
C ASP A 818 -11.37 18.37 -1.00
N VAL A 819 -10.84 17.14 -0.92
CA VAL A 819 -11.26 16.05 -1.82
C VAL A 819 -12.73 15.68 -1.68
N VAL A 820 -13.33 15.63 -0.48
CA VAL A 820 -14.75 15.24 -0.35
C VAL A 820 -15.75 16.38 -0.61
N THR A 821 -15.31 17.64 -0.50
CA THR A 821 -16.19 18.82 -0.67
C THR A 821 -16.22 19.37 -2.09
N HIS A 822 -15.17 19.16 -2.90
CA HIS A 822 -15.11 19.66 -4.28
C HIS A 822 -15.94 18.82 -5.24
N ASP A 823 -16.60 19.45 -6.21
CA ASP A 823 -17.42 18.73 -7.19
C ASP A 823 -16.58 17.98 -8.24
N SER A 824 -15.41 18.52 -8.59
CA SER A 824 -14.50 17.97 -9.61
C SER A 824 -13.19 17.45 -9.00
N PRO A 825 -12.94 16.12 -9.05
CA PRO A 825 -11.66 15.53 -8.66
C PRO A 825 -10.45 16.09 -9.43
N TYR A 826 -10.64 16.44 -10.70
CA TYR A 826 -9.60 17.01 -11.55
C TYR A 826 -9.13 18.39 -11.04
N ASN A 827 -10.07 19.28 -10.72
CA ASN A 827 -9.74 20.62 -10.25
C ASN A 827 -9.08 20.57 -8.86
N VAL A 828 -9.65 19.80 -7.92
CA VAL A 828 -9.07 19.66 -6.58
C VAL A 828 -7.68 19.01 -6.63
N CYS A 829 -7.44 18.04 -7.52
CA CYS A 829 -6.10 17.49 -7.72
C CYS A 829 -5.06 18.57 -8.08
N ARG A 830 -5.42 19.55 -8.91
CA ARG A 830 -4.53 20.66 -9.29
C ARG A 830 -4.23 21.58 -8.10
N GLU A 831 -5.22 21.85 -7.27
CA GLU A 831 -5.07 22.69 -6.06
C GLU A 831 -4.25 21.99 -4.97
N LEU A 832 -4.53 20.71 -4.70
CA LEU A 832 -3.77 19.91 -3.72
C LEU A 832 -2.30 19.81 -4.11
N LYS A 833 -2.06 19.55 -5.39
CA LYS A 833 -0.72 19.52 -5.94
C LYS A 833 -0.01 20.85 -5.74
N SER A 834 -0.66 21.98 -6.04
CA SER A 834 -0.04 23.30 -5.87
C SER A 834 0.16 23.68 -4.40
N LYS A 835 -0.67 23.16 -3.49
CA LYS A 835 -0.62 23.50 -2.07
C LYS A 835 0.35 22.64 -1.26
N TYR A 836 0.49 21.36 -1.60
CA TYR A 836 1.14 20.37 -0.74
C TYR A 836 2.23 19.52 -1.42
N TYR A 837 2.17 19.35 -2.74
CA TYR A 837 3.01 18.39 -3.48
C TYR A 837 3.90 19.08 -4.54
N GLN A 838 4.19 20.36 -4.35
CA GLN A 838 5.11 21.11 -5.22
C GLN A 838 6.59 20.74 -4.96
N LYS A 839 7.46 21.38 -5.74
CA LYS A 839 8.90 21.16 -5.90
C LYS A 839 9.73 21.06 -4.61
N ASP A 840 9.24 21.56 -3.49
CA ASP A 840 9.95 21.55 -2.19
C ASP A 840 9.48 20.42 -1.26
N SER A 841 8.47 19.64 -1.65
CA SER A 841 8.06 18.46 -0.88
C SER A 841 9.08 17.33 -1.06
N GLU A 842 9.47 16.68 0.04
CA GLU A 842 10.42 15.55 0.04
C GLU A 842 9.95 14.44 -0.93
N ASP A 843 8.69 14.02 -0.81
CA ASP A 843 8.11 12.99 -1.68
C ASP A 843 8.05 13.43 -3.16
N GLY A 844 7.68 14.70 -3.40
CA GLY A 844 7.64 15.27 -4.75
C GLY A 844 9.02 15.30 -5.41
N LEU A 845 10.09 15.60 -4.66
CA LEU A 845 11.46 15.52 -5.16
C LEU A 845 11.86 14.08 -5.50
N LEU A 846 11.58 13.12 -4.61
CA LEU A 846 11.83 11.69 -4.87
C LEU A 846 11.08 11.19 -6.10
N ALA A 847 9.84 11.67 -6.31
CA ALA A 847 9.04 11.38 -7.50
C ALA A 847 9.69 11.92 -8.78
N VAL A 848 10.22 13.15 -8.75
CA VAL A 848 10.99 13.74 -9.86
C VAL A 848 12.24 12.89 -10.14
N TYR A 849 13.01 12.55 -9.11
CA TYR A 849 14.24 11.76 -9.26
C TYR A 849 13.96 10.43 -9.93
N ARG A 850 12.96 9.69 -9.43
CA ARG A 850 12.49 8.44 -10.03
C ARG A 850 12.10 8.63 -11.50
N MET A 851 11.29 9.64 -11.82
CA MET A 851 10.77 9.86 -13.17
C MET A 851 11.91 10.17 -14.16
N ILE A 852 12.86 11.00 -13.76
CA ILE A 852 14.01 11.38 -14.61
C ILE A 852 14.99 10.22 -14.75
N GLU A 853 15.29 9.50 -13.68
CA GLU A 853 16.18 8.32 -13.72
C GLU A 853 15.65 7.26 -14.69
N GLN A 854 14.33 7.01 -14.67
CA GLN A 854 13.68 6.08 -15.59
C GLN A 854 13.69 6.58 -17.03
N ALA A 855 13.47 7.88 -17.25
CA ALA A 855 13.51 8.49 -18.57
C ALA A 855 14.91 8.40 -19.19
N VAL A 856 15.91 8.83 -18.42
CA VAL A 856 17.32 8.86 -18.82
C VAL A 856 17.84 7.44 -19.05
N GLY A 857 17.47 6.49 -18.20
CA GLY A 857 17.85 5.08 -18.34
C GLY A 857 17.37 4.42 -19.64
N ARG A 858 16.41 4.99 -20.38
CA ARG A 858 16.01 4.51 -21.71
C ARG A 858 17.12 4.71 -22.76
N ALA A 859 18.04 5.64 -22.53
CA ALA A 859 19.23 5.87 -23.37
C ALA A 859 20.45 5.05 -22.93
N ALA A 860 20.32 4.17 -21.93
CA ALA A 860 21.44 3.40 -21.35
C ALA A 860 21.37 1.89 -21.71
N ARG A 861 20.54 1.50 -22.68
CA ARG A 861 20.15 0.09 -22.89
C ARG A 861 21.13 -0.65 -23.77
N THR A 862 21.53 -0.05 -24.89
CA THR A 862 22.37 -0.70 -25.90
C THR A 862 23.86 -0.57 -25.59
N GLU A 863 24.68 -1.29 -26.37
CA GLU A 863 26.15 -1.27 -26.27
C GLU A 863 26.79 -0.46 -27.37
N MET A 864 26.11 -0.29 -28.50
CA MET A 864 26.50 0.67 -29.51
C MET A 864 26.00 2.05 -29.09
N LYS A 865 26.92 3.00 -29.00
CA LYS A 865 26.69 4.37 -28.56
C LYS A 865 27.37 5.36 -29.49
N ARG A 866 26.82 6.57 -29.60
CA ARG A 866 27.53 7.69 -30.24
C ARG A 866 28.70 8.13 -29.39
N GLU A 867 29.72 8.71 -30.03
CA GLU A 867 30.85 9.34 -29.34
C GLU A 867 30.40 10.39 -28.31
N THR A 868 29.32 11.13 -28.60
CA THR A 868 28.72 12.09 -27.66
C THR A 868 27.23 11.83 -27.50
N ILE A 869 26.80 11.59 -26.26
CA ILE A 869 25.38 11.53 -25.89
C ILE A 869 25.02 12.88 -25.26
N HIS A 870 23.96 13.52 -25.75
CA HIS A 870 23.56 14.84 -25.28
C HIS A 870 22.33 14.75 -24.39
N ILE A 871 22.41 15.34 -23.19
CA ILE A 871 21.28 15.48 -22.28
C ILE A 871 21.03 16.97 -22.06
N VAL A 872 19.88 17.44 -22.50
CA VAL A 872 19.46 18.83 -22.40
C VAL A 872 18.32 18.92 -21.38
N ALA A 873 18.59 19.52 -20.23
CA ALA A 873 17.60 19.63 -19.15
C ALA A 873 17.04 21.06 -19.06
N ASP A 874 15.76 21.17 -18.70
CA ASP A 874 15.17 22.44 -18.26
C ASP A 874 16.01 23.01 -17.09
N GLY A 875 16.36 24.30 -17.15
CA GLY A 875 17.09 24.96 -16.07
C GLY A 875 16.42 24.84 -14.70
N GLU A 876 15.10 24.74 -14.62
CA GLU A 876 14.40 24.48 -13.35
C GLU A 876 14.60 23.05 -12.85
N LEU A 877 14.64 22.06 -13.75
CA LEU A 877 14.94 20.66 -13.41
C LEU A 877 16.35 20.52 -12.84
N VAL A 878 17.32 21.24 -13.43
CA VAL A 878 18.72 21.25 -12.96
C VAL A 878 18.80 21.65 -11.48
N LYS A 879 17.97 22.60 -11.03
CA LYS A 879 17.91 23.02 -9.63
C LYS A 879 17.42 21.91 -8.70
N LEU A 880 16.40 21.16 -9.11
CA LEU A 880 15.84 20.08 -8.29
C LEU A 880 16.83 18.92 -8.14
N LEU A 881 17.49 18.54 -9.24
CA LEU A 881 18.45 17.41 -9.25
C LEU A 881 19.74 17.72 -8.48
N ALA A 882 20.07 18.99 -8.24
CA ALA A 882 21.23 19.36 -7.43
C ALA A 882 21.12 18.85 -5.98
N ASN A 883 19.88 18.64 -5.49
CA ASN A 883 19.60 18.13 -4.15
C ASN A 883 19.57 16.59 -4.07
N ASP A 884 19.76 15.86 -5.18
CA ASP A 884 19.78 14.39 -5.15
C ASP A 884 21.11 13.88 -4.55
N ASN A 885 21.04 13.36 -3.34
CA ASN A 885 22.19 12.85 -2.57
C ASN A 885 22.20 11.32 -2.45
N ARG A 886 21.43 10.61 -3.27
CA ARG A 886 21.42 9.14 -3.29
C ARG A 886 22.78 8.59 -3.72
N ASP A 887 23.07 7.36 -3.31
CA ASP A 887 24.32 6.66 -3.64
C ASP A 887 24.51 6.55 -5.18
N PRO A 888 25.59 7.14 -5.74
CA PRO A 888 25.84 7.08 -7.18
C PRO A 888 26.24 5.70 -7.70
N SER A 889 26.56 4.72 -6.84
CA SER A 889 27.05 3.40 -7.24
C SER A 889 26.05 2.59 -8.09
N LEU A 890 24.74 2.85 -7.92
CA LEU A 890 23.67 2.15 -8.64
C LEU A 890 23.01 2.99 -9.73
N LEU A 891 23.53 4.19 -9.99
CA LEU A 891 23.02 5.09 -11.04
C LEU A 891 23.67 4.76 -12.39
N SER A 892 22.92 4.96 -13.49
CA SER A 892 23.49 4.86 -14.83
C SER A 892 24.45 6.02 -15.09
N HIS A 893 25.38 5.85 -16.05
CA HIS A 893 26.33 6.91 -16.42
C HIS A 893 25.62 8.20 -16.80
N GLU A 894 24.53 8.12 -17.58
CA GLU A 894 23.74 9.26 -18.04
C GLU A 894 23.10 10.03 -16.89
N TYR A 895 22.49 9.33 -15.93
CA TYR A 895 21.85 9.99 -14.80
C TYR A 895 22.88 10.54 -13.81
N ARG A 896 23.97 9.80 -13.57
CA ARG A 896 25.09 10.25 -12.72
C ARG A 896 25.70 11.55 -13.24
N GLU A 897 25.96 11.64 -14.54
CA GLU A 897 26.49 12.87 -15.16
C GLU A 897 25.50 14.03 -15.11
N LEU A 898 24.19 13.76 -15.26
CA LEU A 898 23.15 14.79 -15.09
C LEU A 898 23.13 15.37 -13.66
N VAL A 899 23.18 14.52 -12.63
CA VAL A 899 23.23 14.96 -11.22
C VAL A 899 24.53 15.69 -10.92
N ASN A 900 25.68 15.18 -11.39
CA ASN A 900 26.98 15.83 -11.22
C ASN A 900 27.00 17.23 -11.86
N PHE A 901 26.48 17.35 -13.08
CA PHE A 901 26.31 18.64 -13.74
C PHE A 901 25.44 19.59 -12.91
N SER A 902 24.29 19.12 -12.42
CA SER A 902 23.40 19.91 -11.56
C SER A 902 24.09 20.42 -10.30
N LYS A 903 24.83 19.55 -9.59
CA LYS A 903 25.63 19.93 -8.41
C LYS A 903 26.75 20.90 -8.73
N SER A 904 27.32 20.87 -9.95
CA SER A 904 28.35 21.83 -10.36
C SER A 904 27.81 23.25 -10.63
N LYS A 905 26.50 23.39 -10.90
CA LYS A 905 25.87 24.68 -11.24
C LYS A 905 25.32 25.44 -10.05
N LEU A 906 25.12 24.77 -8.92
CA LEU A 906 24.61 25.37 -7.68
C LEU A 906 25.58 25.06 -6.54
N PRO A 907 26.02 26.05 -5.74
CA PRO A 907 26.85 25.77 -4.59
C PRO A 907 26.14 24.82 -3.64
N TRP A 908 26.89 23.93 -2.99
CA TRP A 908 26.38 23.02 -1.97
C TRP A 908 25.63 23.81 -0.91
N VAL A 909 24.30 23.66 -0.86
CA VAL A 909 23.47 24.14 0.24
C VAL A 909 23.42 22.99 1.23
N SER A 910 23.85 23.23 2.46
CA SER A 910 23.67 22.24 3.53
C SER A 910 22.20 21.85 3.53
N PRO A 911 21.85 20.56 3.37
CA PRO A 911 20.46 20.16 3.39
C PRO A 911 19.90 20.62 4.74
N MET A 912 18.96 21.58 4.75
CA MET A 912 18.08 21.68 5.90
C MET A 912 17.39 20.33 5.97
N SER A 913 17.73 19.53 6.99
CA SER A 913 17.32 18.13 7.05
C SER A 913 15.80 18.07 7.14
N GLY A 914 15.14 17.78 6.01
CA GLY A 914 13.70 17.50 5.96
C GLY A 914 13.29 16.43 6.97
N ASP A 915 14.24 15.58 7.36
CA ASP A 915 14.11 14.60 8.45
C ASP A 915 13.65 15.18 9.78
N GLY A 916 14.07 16.38 10.18
CA GLY A 916 13.63 16.98 11.45
C GLY A 916 12.12 17.27 11.47
N LYS A 917 11.64 17.94 10.41
CA LYS A 917 10.21 18.20 10.19
C LYS A 917 9.40 16.91 10.00
N ARG A 918 9.97 15.92 9.33
CA ARG A 918 9.33 14.62 9.13
C ARG A 918 9.17 13.87 10.45
N LEU A 919 10.25 13.76 11.25
CA LEU A 919 10.22 13.13 12.57
C LEU A 919 9.22 13.83 13.50
N GLN A 920 9.17 15.17 13.47
CA GLN A 920 8.13 15.95 14.15
C GLN A 920 6.72 15.50 13.76
N ASN A 921 6.44 15.43 12.45
CA ASN A 921 5.11 15.07 11.96
C ASN A 921 4.73 13.65 12.39
N LEU A 922 5.68 12.71 12.36
CA LEU A 922 5.49 11.34 12.84
C LEU A 922 5.23 11.28 14.35
N ALA A 923 5.98 12.04 15.16
CA ALA A 923 5.79 12.10 16.60
C ALA A 923 4.39 12.64 16.97
N VAL A 924 3.93 13.68 16.27
CA VAL A 924 2.57 14.22 16.41
C VAL A 924 1.52 13.17 15.99
N LEU A 925 1.73 12.46 14.88
CA LEU A 925 0.83 11.40 14.41
C LEU A 925 0.71 10.24 15.40
N GLN A 926 1.84 9.74 15.92
CA GLN A 926 1.87 8.70 16.94
C GLN A 926 1.19 9.16 18.23
N THR A 927 1.43 10.41 18.65
CA THR A 927 0.75 11.02 19.79
C THR A 927 -0.77 11.04 19.59
N ALA A 928 -1.26 11.46 18.43
CA ALA A 928 -2.69 11.44 18.11
C ALA A 928 -3.29 10.03 18.16
N ARG A 929 -2.58 9.04 17.62
CA ARG A 929 -3.01 7.63 17.64
C ARG A 929 -3.06 7.06 19.04
N SER A 930 -2.05 7.35 19.86
CA SER A 930 -1.99 6.90 21.25
C SER A 930 -3.12 7.50 22.10
N LEU A 931 -3.41 8.81 21.96
CA LEU A 931 -4.58 9.43 22.60
C LEU A 931 -5.88 8.76 22.16
N GLY A 932 -6.09 8.60 20.85
CA GLY A 932 -7.28 7.93 20.35
C GLY A 932 -7.41 6.48 20.80
N ALA A 933 -6.30 5.77 21.02
CA ALA A 933 -6.31 4.41 21.56
C ALA A 933 -6.68 4.38 23.04
N ILE A 934 -6.12 5.29 23.85
CA ILE A 934 -6.45 5.45 25.27
C ILE A 934 -7.94 5.80 25.42
N ASP A 935 -8.42 6.82 24.70
CA ASP A 935 -9.81 7.27 24.77
C ASP A 935 -10.81 6.17 24.39
N ARG A 936 -10.50 5.38 23.34
CA ARG A 936 -11.34 4.24 22.95
C ARG A 936 -11.39 3.17 24.04
N THR A 937 -10.26 2.85 24.65
CA THR A 937 -10.16 1.80 25.67
C THR A 937 -10.89 2.23 26.94
N LEU A 938 -10.66 3.46 27.41
CA LEU A 938 -11.37 4.04 28.55
C LEU A 938 -12.88 4.17 28.30
N SER A 939 -13.31 4.52 27.08
CA SER A 939 -14.72 4.59 26.73
C SER A 939 -15.41 3.22 26.77
N LEU A 940 -14.72 2.16 26.35
CA LEU A 940 -15.22 0.78 26.46
C LEU A 940 -15.36 0.37 27.92
N ILE A 941 -14.32 0.60 28.72
CA ILE A 941 -14.31 0.33 30.17
C ILE A 941 -15.45 1.05 30.89
N ASN A 942 -15.62 2.34 30.63
CA ASN A 942 -16.59 3.16 31.38
C ASN A 942 -18.06 2.89 30.98
N ASN A 943 -18.33 2.51 29.73
CA ASN A 943 -19.70 2.38 29.23
C ASN A 943 -20.19 0.93 29.13
N ALA A 944 -19.29 -0.04 28.96
CA ALA A 944 -19.62 -1.46 28.82
C ALA A 944 -18.45 -2.33 29.31
N PRO A 945 -18.11 -2.29 30.63
CA PRO A 945 -16.98 -3.03 31.17
C PRO A 945 -17.16 -4.52 30.95
N SER A 946 -16.14 -5.13 30.35
CA SER A 946 -16.04 -6.58 30.15
C SER A 946 -14.69 -7.08 30.67
N ILE A 947 -14.60 -8.37 30.99
CA ILE A 947 -13.33 -9.00 31.39
C ILE A 947 -12.25 -8.76 30.32
N LYS A 948 -12.59 -8.94 29.03
CA LYS A 948 -11.68 -8.71 27.91
C LYS A 948 -11.14 -7.27 27.84
N SER A 949 -11.97 -6.26 28.11
CA SER A 949 -11.53 -4.85 28.08
C SER A 949 -10.64 -4.49 29.27
N ILE A 950 -10.83 -5.14 30.41
CA ILE A 950 -10.01 -4.97 31.61
C ILE A 950 -8.65 -5.63 31.41
N GLU A 951 -8.64 -6.88 30.93
CA GLU A 951 -7.41 -7.61 30.59
C GLU A 951 -6.58 -6.83 29.57
N ALA A 952 -7.20 -6.31 28.49
CA ALA A 952 -6.49 -5.51 27.50
C ALA A 952 -5.85 -4.23 28.08
N TRP A 953 -6.45 -3.64 29.12
CA TRP A 953 -5.91 -2.47 29.80
C TRP A 953 -4.75 -2.84 30.74
N ALA A 954 -4.89 -3.93 31.49
CA ALA A 954 -3.83 -4.47 32.32
C ALA A 954 -2.61 -4.88 31.47
N ASP A 955 -2.84 -5.56 30.34
CA ASP A 955 -1.82 -5.95 29.37
C ASP A 955 -1.07 -4.74 28.81
N LEU A 956 -1.78 -3.65 28.50
CA LEU A 956 -1.17 -2.40 28.05
C LEU A 956 -0.23 -1.81 29.11
N ARG A 957 -0.66 -1.77 30.38
CA ARG A 957 0.15 -1.26 31.50
C ARG A 957 1.38 -2.14 31.74
N ALA A 958 1.22 -3.46 31.74
CA ALA A 958 2.33 -4.39 31.86
C ALA A 958 3.32 -4.23 30.69
N GLN A 959 2.83 -4.06 29.46
CA GLN A 959 3.66 -3.85 28.29
C GLN A 959 4.53 -2.60 28.39
N VAL A 960 3.97 -1.45 28.80
CA VAL A 960 4.76 -0.22 28.91
C VAL A 960 5.77 -0.26 30.07
N LEU A 961 5.52 -1.08 31.10
CA LEU A 961 6.49 -1.36 32.16
C LEU A 961 7.64 -2.25 31.68
N GLN A 962 7.35 -3.21 30.81
CA GLN A 962 8.36 -4.10 30.22
C GLN A 962 9.23 -3.38 29.18
N LEU A 963 8.65 -2.49 28.38
CA LEU A 963 9.34 -1.85 27.25
C LEU A 963 9.07 -0.33 27.16
N PRO A 964 9.47 0.50 28.14
CA PRO A 964 9.26 1.95 28.08
C PRO A 964 10.12 2.66 27.02
N ALA A 965 11.25 2.06 26.65
CA ALA A 965 12.13 2.54 25.60
C ALA A 965 12.78 1.35 24.88
N SER A 966 13.05 1.49 23.57
CA SER A 966 13.61 0.41 22.75
C SER A 966 14.59 0.94 21.69
N VAL A 967 15.59 0.11 21.37
CA VAL A 967 16.51 0.34 20.24
C VAL A 967 15.86 -0.07 18.92
N LEU A 968 15.12 -1.19 18.93
CA LEU A 968 14.43 -1.73 17.76
C LEU A 968 12.97 -1.27 17.71
N PRO A 969 12.37 -1.17 16.52
CA PRO A 969 10.95 -0.85 16.36
C PRO A 969 10.05 -1.76 17.20
N PRO A 970 9.30 -1.22 18.18
CA PRO A 970 8.36 -1.99 18.99
C PRO A 970 7.18 -2.50 18.17
N THR A 971 6.55 -3.58 18.64
CA THR A 971 5.35 -4.16 18.01
C THR A 971 4.21 -3.14 17.87
N TYR A 972 3.92 -2.39 18.93
CA TYR A 972 2.86 -1.38 18.97
C TYR A 972 3.45 0.00 18.74
N ARG A 973 3.91 0.22 17.51
CA ARG A 973 4.65 1.40 17.10
C ARG A 973 3.90 2.71 17.35
N GLU A 974 2.57 2.69 17.34
CA GLU A 974 1.71 3.84 17.63
C GLU A 974 1.88 4.43 19.04
N TYR A 975 2.48 3.69 19.97
CA TYR A 975 2.73 4.14 21.35
C TYR A 975 4.09 4.80 21.55
N TYR A 976 4.95 4.82 20.52
CA TYR A 976 6.33 5.30 20.64
C TYR A 976 6.66 6.36 19.60
N VAL A 977 7.37 7.39 20.03
CA VAL A 977 8.08 8.37 19.22
C VAL A 977 9.46 7.83 18.83
N LEU A 978 9.88 8.05 17.59
CA LEU A 978 11.30 7.86 17.22
C LEU A 978 12.05 9.17 17.45
N SER A 979 12.84 9.19 18.51
CA SER A 979 13.70 10.32 18.87
C SER A 979 14.93 10.39 17.97
N PRO A 980 15.36 11.60 17.55
CA PRO A 980 16.66 11.79 16.92
C PRO A 980 17.81 11.50 17.91
N ASP A 981 17.58 11.73 19.21
CA ASP A 981 18.54 11.53 20.29
C ASP A 981 18.28 10.22 21.05
N SER A 982 19.30 9.68 21.71
CA SER A 982 19.20 8.44 22.48
C SER A 982 18.72 8.68 23.91
N GLY A 983 17.83 7.82 24.42
CA GLY A 983 17.41 7.76 25.82
C GLY A 983 16.44 8.85 26.29
N ALA A 984 16.25 9.92 25.51
CA ALA A 984 15.31 10.99 25.83
C ALA A 984 14.78 11.72 24.60
N TYR A 985 13.72 12.51 24.78
CA TYR A 985 13.34 13.57 23.86
C TYR A 985 12.58 14.70 24.55
N ASP A 986 12.68 15.88 23.95
CA ASP A 986 11.97 17.09 24.40
C ASP A 986 10.68 17.32 23.61
N TYR A 987 9.67 17.84 24.29
CA TYR A 987 8.39 18.21 23.70
C TYR A 987 7.74 19.42 24.39
N THR A 988 6.86 20.09 23.67
CA THR A 988 5.98 21.16 24.16
C THR A 988 4.55 20.61 24.27
N PRO A 989 3.92 20.66 25.46
CA PRO A 989 2.53 20.25 25.62
C PRO A 989 1.56 21.30 25.04
N PRO A 990 0.31 20.91 24.74
CA PRO A 990 -0.75 21.83 24.32
C PRO A 990 -1.02 22.91 25.37
N THR A 991 -1.47 24.09 24.92
CA THR A 991 -1.70 25.26 25.80
C THR A 991 -2.89 25.12 26.73
N LYS A 992 -3.87 24.27 26.38
CA LYS A 992 -5.03 23.94 27.21
C LYS A 992 -5.02 22.45 27.54
N GLU A 993 -4.79 22.13 28.81
CA GLU A 993 -4.75 20.73 29.30
C GLU A 993 -6.06 19.94 29.11
N ARG A 994 -7.20 20.59 28.83
CA ARG A 994 -8.53 19.94 28.76
C ARG A 994 -9.08 19.69 27.35
N GLU A 995 -8.41 20.16 26.29
CA GLU A 995 -8.80 19.96 24.89
C GLU A 995 -7.66 19.31 24.11
N TRP A 996 -7.20 18.11 24.51
CA TRP A 996 -6.02 17.42 23.95
C TRP A 996 -6.06 17.31 22.42
N LYS A 997 -5.50 18.32 21.77
CA LYS A 997 -5.32 18.42 20.32
C LYS A 997 -3.89 18.03 20.01
N ALA A 998 -3.72 16.84 19.45
CA ALA A 998 -2.40 16.29 19.17
C ALA A 998 -1.54 17.20 18.26
N ASP A 999 -2.17 17.98 17.38
CA ASP A 999 -1.53 18.92 16.48
C ASP A 999 -0.95 20.17 17.17
N GLU A 1000 -1.27 20.41 18.44
CA GLU A 1000 -0.64 21.46 19.25
C GLU A 1000 0.72 21.02 19.83
N TYR A 1001 1.03 19.72 19.84
CA TYR A 1001 2.33 19.25 20.33
C TYR A 1001 3.46 19.72 19.40
N ARG A 1002 4.59 20.08 20.00
CA ARG A 1002 5.86 20.33 19.31
C ARG A 1002 6.93 19.41 19.90
N PHE A 1003 7.82 18.89 19.07
CA PHE A 1003 8.87 17.96 19.47
C PHE A 1003 10.21 18.45 18.91
N PHE A 1004 11.30 17.95 19.52
CA PHE A 1004 12.66 18.11 19.03
C PHE A 1004 13.04 19.59 18.83
N GLU A 1005 13.65 19.93 17.69
CA GLU A 1005 14.07 21.29 17.32
C GLU A 1005 12.93 22.31 17.21
N LEU A 1006 11.68 21.86 17.15
CA LEU A 1006 10.50 22.72 17.02
C LEU A 1006 9.82 23.04 18.36
N CYS A 1007 10.40 22.60 19.49
CA CYS A 1007 9.87 22.88 20.82
C CYS A 1007 9.81 24.38 21.14
N GLU A 1008 8.76 24.76 21.84
CA GLU A 1008 8.52 26.10 22.39
C GLU A 1008 8.37 26.00 23.92
N LYS A 1009 8.58 27.10 24.65
CA LYS A 1009 8.41 27.08 26.12
C LYS A 1009 6.92 27.02 26.50
N PRO A 1010 6.53 26.23 27.52
CA PRO A 1010 7.37 25.40 28.40
C PRO A 1010 7.75 24.06 27.76
N VAL A 1011 9.05 23.75 27.75
CA VAL A 1011 9.57 22.47 27.24
C VAL A 1011 9.56 21.45 28.39
N LYS A 1012 9.03 20.26 28.12
CA LYS A 1012 9.08 19.09 28.99
C LYS A 1012 9.95 18.03 28.32
N GLN A 1013 10.55 17.15 29.12
CA GLN A 1013 11.38 16.07 28.64
C GLN A 1013 10.78 14.72 29.07
N ILE A 1014 10.87 13.74 28.18
CA ILE A 1014 10.64 12.33 28.51
C ILE A 1014 12.00 11.63 28.55
N SER A 1015 12.30 11.04 29.70
CA SER A 1015 13.55 10.34 29.96
C SER A 1015 13.39 9.36 31.12
N GLU A 1016 14.32 8.41 31.23
CA GLU A 1016 14.41 7.49 32.36
C GLU A 1016 14.45 8.25 33.71
N THR A 1017 15.21 9.34 33.75
CA THR A 1017 15.31 10.22 34.93
C THR A 1017 14.01 10.94 35.23
N ALA A 1018 13.24 11.35 34.22
CA ALA A 1018 11.93 11.98 34.42
C ALA A 1018 10.90 11.01 35.02
N ALA A 1019 11.10 9.70 34.84
CA ALA A 1019 10.29 8.66 35.50
C ALA A 1019 10.76 8.30 36.91
N LEU A 1020 11.88 8.86 37.38
CA LEU A 1020 12.54 8.52 38.65
C LEU A 1020 12.92 7.02 38.77
N LEU A 1021 12.99 6.30 37.65
CA LEU A 1021 13.35 4.89 37.61
C LEU A 1021 14.73 4.61 38.23
N PRO A 1022 15.79 5.41 37.98
CA PRO A 1022 17.10 5.15 38.58
C PRO A 1022 17.08 5.30 40.10
N THR A 1023 16.22 6.17 40.63
CA THR A 1023 16.01 6.34 42.07
C THR A 1023 15.29 5.13 42.65
N LEU A 1024 14.21 4.66 42.01
CA LEU A 1024 13.46 3.48 42.43
C LEU A 1024 14.34 2.22 42.47
N MET A 1025 15.19 2.03 41.46
CA MET A 1025 16.03 0.83 41.33
C MET A 1025 17.19 0.74 42.34
N ARG A 1026 17.45 1.81 43.12
CA ARG A 1026 18.37 1.74 44.27
C ARG A 1026 17.77 0.95 45.43
N ASN A 1027 16.44 0.85 45.53
CA ASN A 1027 15.79 0.04 46.53
C ASN A 1027 15.84 -1.45 46.11
N PRO A 1028 16.52 -2.33 46.88
CA PRO A 1028 16.74 -3.72 46.47
C PRO A 1028 15.43 -4.52 46.40
N VAL A 1029 14.40 -4.15 47.17
CA VAL A 1029 13.10 -4.82 47.15
C VAL A 1029 12.37 -4.51 45.85
N ILE A 1030 12.37 -3.24 45.43
CA ILE A 1030 11.75 -2.81 44.17
C ILE A 1030 12.48 -3.45 43.00
N LYS A 1031 13.82 -3.38 42.98
CA LYS A 1031 14.63 -3.96 41.91
C LYS A 1031 14.39 -5.46 41.74
N SER A 1032 14.40 -6.23 42.83
CA SER A 1032 14.17 -7.68 42.78
C SER A 1032 12.79 -8.02 42.20
N HIS A 1033 11.76 -7.26 42.59
CA HIS A 1033 10.41 -7.44 42.08
C HIS A 1033 10.30 -7.13 40.57
N PHE A 1034 11.00 -6.10 40.09
CA PHE A 1034 11.02 -5.76 38.67
C PHE A 1034 11.75 -6.84 37.85
N ASP A 1035 12.87 -7.36 38.36
CA ASP A 1035 13.59 -8.46 37.72
C ASP A 1035 12.73 -9.74 37.65
N GLU A 1036 11.99 -10.07 38.72
CA GLU A 1036 11.07 -11.22 38.76
C GLU A 1036 9.92 -11.11 37.74
N ASN A 1037 9.35 -9.91 37.58
CA ASN A 1037 8.25 -9.63 36.65
C ASN A 1037 8.70 -9.24 35.23
N LYS A 1038 10.01 -9.23 34.98
CA LYS A 1038 10.64 -8.82 33.71
C LYS A 1038 10.29 -7.37 33.31
N TYR A 1039 10.07 -6.51 34.29
CA TYR A 1039 9.90 -5.08 34.07
C TYR A 1039 11.24 -4.40 33.82
N CYS A 1040 11.22 -3.29 33.08
CA CYS A 1040 12.43 -2.56 32.72
C CYS A 1040 13.03 -1.90 33.98
N THR A 1041 14.27 -2.30 34.32
CA THR A 1041 15.05 -1.72 35.42
C THR A 1041 16.03 -0.63 34.95
N ALA A 1042 16.35 -0.61 33.66
CA ALA A 1042 17.08 0.48 33.02
C ALA A 1042 16.72 0.55 31.53
N TRP A 1043 16.60 1.76 31.00
CA TRP A 1043 16.38 2.00 29.58
C TRP A 1043 17.67 1.68 28.79
N PRO A 1044 17.59 1.07 27.60
CA PRO A 1044 18.79 0.80 26.80
C PRO A 1044 19.50 2.11 26.38
N GLU A 1045 20.84 2.13 26.40
CA GLU A 1045 21.64 3.33 26.11
C GLU A 1045 21.35 3.93 24.73
N ASP A 1046 21.20 3.09 23.70
CA ASP A 1046 20.91 3.50 22.32
C ASP A 1046 19.40 3.55 22.00
N ALA A 1047 18.52 3.53 23.01
CA ALA A 1047 17.09 3.53 22.78
C ALA A 1047 16.63 4.82 22.10
N ARG A 1048 15.98 4.71 20.94
CA ARG A 1048 15.40 5.84 20.21
C ARG A 1048 13.88 5.76 20.09
N TYR A 1049 13.30 4.59 20.27
CA TYR A 1049 11.86 4.41 20.34
C TYR A 1049 11.42 4.62 21.79
N ILE A 1050 10.82 5.76 22.10
CA ILE A 1050 10.45 6.17 23.46
C ILE A 1050 8.95 6.44 23.49
N LEU A 1051 8.25 6.06 24.57
CA LEU A 1051 6.80 6.25 24.68
C LEU A 1051 6.35 7.68 24.34
N THR A 1052 5.21 7.83 23.65
CA THR A 1052 4.59 9.13 23.39
C THR A 1052 4.24 9.85 24.70
N PRO A 1053 4.07 11.18 24.72
CA PRO A 1053 3.77 11.89 25.96
C PRO A 1053 2.51 11.37 26.70
N PRO A 1054 1.39 11.07 26.01
CA PRO A 1054 0.22 10.45 26.64
C PRO A 1054 0.51 9.06 27.22
N MET A 1055 1.27 8.21 26.51
CA MET A 1055 1.59 6.87 27.00
C MET A 1055 2.53 6.93 28.21
N PHE A 1056 3.52 7.82 28.19
CA PHE A 1056 4.42 8.03 29.31
C PHE A 1056 3.66 8.55 30.54
N ILE A 1057 2.89 9.63 30.39
CA ILE A 1057 2.24 10.31 31.52
C ILE A 1057 1.06 9.54 32.06
N ASN A 1058 0.13 9.13 31.19
CA ASN A 1058 -1.17 8.60 31.62
C ASN A 1058 -1.12 7.10 31.92
N ILE A 1059 -0.20 6.36 31.28
CA ILE A 1059 -0.14 4.90 31.38
C ILE A 1059 1.10 4.45 32.16
N TYR A 1060 2.31 4.77 31.66
CA TYR A 1060 3.56 4.25 32.24
C TYR A 1060 3.83 4.77 33.65
N LEU A 1061 3.78 6.08 33.88
CA LEU A 1061 4.00 6.64 35.23
C LEU A 1061 2.93 6.19 36.22
N GLY A 1062 1.68 6.04 35.76
CA GLY A 1062 0.60 5.49 36.59
C GLY A 1062 0.87 4.04 36.98
N ALA A 1063 1.21 3.19 36.01
CA ALA A 1063 1.50 1.77 36.24
C ALA A 1063 2.73 1.58 37.14
N LEU A 1064 3.78 2.38 36.90
CA LEU A 1064 4.98 2.39 37.73
C LEU A 1064 4.66 2.79 39.17
N GLY A 1065 3.82 3.81 39.34
CA GLY A 1065 3.33 4.31 40.61
C GLY A 1065 2.64 3.23 41.44
N GLU A 1066 1.68 2.58 40.79
CA GLU A 1066 0.81 1.56 41.36
C GLU A 1066 1.59 0.30 41.76
N GLU A 1067 2.42 -0.25 40.87
CA GLU A 1067 3.20 -1.46 41.13
C GLU A 1067 4.16 -1.29 42.33
N VAL A 1068 4.88 -0.16 42.35
CA VAL A 1068 5.81 0.15 43.45
C VAL A 1068 5.06 0.36 44.76
N GLY A 1069 3.95 1.11 44.73
CA GLY A 1069 3.13 1.39 45.91
C GLY A 1069 2.55 0.11 46.52
N LYS A 1070 1.98 -0.76 45.68
CA LYS A 1070 1.45 -2.08 46.09
C LYS A 1070 2.53 -2.96 46.69
N LEU A 1071 3.70 -3.04 46.06
CA LEU A 1071 4.83 -3.83 46.57
C LEU A 1071 5.25 -3.38 47.98
N ILE A 1072 5.44 -2.07 48.18
CA ILE A 1072 5.89 -1.52 49.46
C ILE A 1072 4.86 -1.81 50.55
N LEU A 1073 3.59 -1.50 50.31
CA LEU A 1073 2.54 -1.72 51.30
C LEU A 1073 2.33 -3.21 51.59
N SER A 1074 2.41 -4.08 50.57
CA SER A 1074 2.32 -5.53 50.77
C SER A 1074 3.42 -6.07 51.70
N LYS A 1075 4.65 -5.54 51.59
CA LYS A 1075 5.75 -5.90 52.50
C LYS A 1075 5.55 -5.42 53.94
N HIS A 1076 4.62 -4.48 54.16
CA HIS A 1076 4.27 -3.95 55.49
C HIS A 1076 2.92 -4.46 56.01
N GLY A 1077 2.42 -5.59 55.47
CA GLY A 1077 1.26 -6.30 56.01
C GLY A 1077 -0.09 -5.89 55.45
N PHE A 1078 -0.13 -5.00 54.45
CA PHE A 1078 -1.35 -4.68 53.73
C PHE A 1078 -1.64 -5.73 52.66
N THR A 1079 -2.92 -6.00 52.39
CA THR A 1079 -3.36 -6.82 51.26
C THR A 1079 -4.28 -6.02 50.34
N PHE A 1080 -4.37 -6.40 49.08
CA PHE A 1080 -5.16 -5.71 48.05
C PHE A 1080 -6.29 -6.60 47.55
N GLU A 1081 -7.45 -6.00 47.31
CA GLU A 1081 -8.59 -6.61 46.62
C GLU A 1081 -8.97 -5.73 45.42
N ASP A 1082 -9.15 -6.37 44.26
CA ASP A 1082 -9.58 -5.69 43.03
C ASP A 1082 -10.97 -5.05 43.20
N LEU A 1083 -11.18 -3.91 42.52
CA LEU A 1083 -12.48 -3.28 42.45
C LEU A 1083 -13.49 -4.12 41.65
N PRO A 1084 -14.79 -4.11 42.02
CA PRO A 1084 -15.83 -4.72 41.19
C PRO A 1084 -15.86 -4.13 39.77
N LEU A 1085 -16.17 -4.96 38.77
CA LEU A 1085 -16.25 -4.59 37.34
C LEU A 1085 -16.92 -3.23 37.05
N GLN A 1086 -18.05 -2.95 37.72
CA GLN A 1086 -18.82 -1.70 37.59
C GLN A 1086 -18.13 -0.43 38.13
N HIS A 1087 -16.98 -0.60 38.78
CA HIS A 1087 -16.19 0.44 39.42
C HIS A 1087 -14.72 0.41 39.01
N PHE A 1088 -14.34 -0.45 38.05
CA PHE A 1088 -13.01 -0.48 37.46
C PHE A 1088 -12.61 0.91 36.92
N GLU A 1089 -11.35 1.32 37.09
CA GLU A 1089 -10.80 2.67 36.78
C GLU A 1089 -11.41 3.85 37.57
N LYS A 1090 -12.18 3.61 38.64
CA LYS A 1090 -12.64 4.70 39.53
C LYS A 1090 -11.63 5.09 40.60
N PHE A 1091 -10.86 4.11 41.08
CA PHE A 1091 -9.74 4.17 42.02
C PHE A 1091 -8.76 3.04 41.65
N ASP A 1092 -7.57 3.02 42.22
CA ASP A 1092 -6.59 1.97 41.90
C ASP A 1092 -6.97 0.63 42.57
N ASP A 1093 -7.27 0.62 43.87
CA ASP A 1093 -7.60 -0.62 44.58
C ASP A 1093 -8.36 -0.46 45.91
N ILE A 1094 -8.79 -1.59 46.48
CA ILE A 1094 -9.19 -1.70 47.88
C ILE A 1094 -8.01 -2.23 48.71
N ILE A 1095 -7.51 -1.40 49.64
CA ILE A 1095 -6.46 -1.78 50.58
C ILE A 1095 -7.06 -2.31 51.90
N ILE A 1096 -6.48 -3.40 52.41
CA ILE A 1096 -6.98 -4.11 53.60
C ILE A 1096 -5.87 -4.28 54.63
N LEU A 1097 -6.22 -3.98 55.89
CA LEU A 1097 -5.39 -4.24 57.05
C LEU A 1097 -6.27 -4.77 58.19
N ASP A 1098 -5.95 -5.94 58.73
CA ASP A 1098 -6.72 -6.64 59.78
C ASP A 1098 -8.25 -6.67 59.55
N GLY A 1099 -8.66 -6.94 58.30
CA GLY A 1099 -10.07 -7.05 57.90
C GLY A 1099 -10.79 -5.71 57.70
N ARG A 1100 -10.14 -4.56 57.91
CA ARG A 1100 -10.70 -3.23 57.61
C ARG A 1100 -10.29 -2.78 56.21
N LYS A 1101 -11.24 -2.20 55.47
CA LYS A 1101 -11.08 -1.80 54.06
C LYS A 1101 -11.01 -0.29 53.92
N ALA A 1102 -10.12 0.19 53.06
CA ALA A 1102 -10.08 1.54 52.54
C ALA A 1102 -9.86 1.52 51.02
N LEU A 1103 -10.26 2.57 50.32
CA LEU A 1103 -9.92 2.75 48.91
C LEU A 1103 -8.56 3.43 48.81
N ILE A 1104 -7.73 3.05 47.84
CA ILE A 1104 -6.43 3.68 47.60
C ILE A 1104 -6.32 4.19 46.16
N ASP A 1105 -5.66 5.33 46.02
CA ASP A 1105 -5.40 6.01 44.76
C ASP A 1105 -3.97 6.54 44.78
N PHE A 1106 -3.07 5.88 44.05
CA PHE A 1106 -1.70 6.29 43.84
C PHE A 1106 -1.67 7.47 42.87
N LYS A 1107 -1.03 8.56 43.30
CA LYS A 1107 -1.03 9.82 42.56
C LYS A 1107 0.37 10.43 42.50
N ASN A 1108 0.48 11.44 41.65
CA ASN A 1108 1.56 12.41 41.66
C ASN A 1108 0.96 13.79 41.93
N TRP A 1109 0.22 13.90 43.04
CA TRP A 1109 -0.59 15.05 43.42
C TRP A 1109 0.33 16.20 43.89
N ASP A 1110 0.09 17.41 43.39
CA ASP A 1110 0.70 18.66 43.90
C ASP A 1110 -0.32 19.42 44.75
N LEU A 1111 -0.06 19.51 46.06
CA LEU A 1111 -0.97 20.13 47.00
C LEU A 1111 -1.08 21.65 46.80
N GLY A 1112 0.03 22.30 46.42
CA GLY A 1112 0.07 23.73 46.14
C GLY A 1112 -0.73 24.10 44.89
N ALA A 1113 -0.68 23.25 43.87
CA ALA A 1113 -1.50 23.40 42.66
C ALA A 1113 -3.00 23.17 42.93
N TRP A 1114 -3.36 22.24 43.81
CA TRP A 1114 -4.75 21.98 44.22
C TRP A 1114 -5.34 23.16 45.00
N GLN A 1115 -4.59 23.73 45.94
CA GLN A 1115 -5.01 24.91 46.70
C GLN A 1115 -5.17 26.16 45.82
N ALA A 1116 -4.44 26.25 44.71
CA ALA A 1116 -4.55 27.34 43.74
C ALA A 1116 -5.80 27.25 42.84
N GLN A 1117 -6.56 26.14 42.86
CA GLN A 1117 -7.80 26.01 42.08
C GLN A 1117 -8.95 26.83 42.68
N LYS A 1118 -9.85 27.31 41.81
CA LYS A 1118 -11.07 28.02 42.21
C LYS A 1118 -11.96 27.12 43.08
N ASP A 1119 -12.60 27.70 44.11
CA ASP A 1119 -13.44 26.97 45.07
C ASP A 1119 -14.59 26.17 44.40
N GLU A 1120 -15.16 26.69 43.31
CA GLU A 1120 -16.24 26.03 42.57
C GLU A 1120 -15.79 24.75 41.85
N ASP A 1121 -14.59 24.77 41.25
CA ASP A 1121 -14.02 23.60 40.56
C ASP A 1121 -13.67 22.50 41.57
N ARG A 1122 -13.17 22.90 42.76
CA ARG A 1122 -12.93 21.98 43.87
C ARG A 1122 -14.23 21.31 44.31
N LYS A 1123 -15.29 22.08 44.58
CA LYS A 1123 -16.61 21.54 44.99
C LYS A 1123 -17.18 20.51 44.00
N VAL A 1124 -17.09 20.76 42.70
CA VAL A 1124 -17.58 19.82 41.67
C VAL A 1124 -16.78 18.52 41.64
N GLN A 1125 -15.46 18.57 41.84
CA GLN A 1125 -14.65 17.37 41.95
C GLN A 1125 -14.91 16.62 43.27
N MET A 1126 -15.15 17.36 44.37
CA MET A 1126 -15.48 16.82 45.69
C MET A 1126 -16.79 16.03 45.64
N ASP A 1127 -17.86 16.61 45.08
CA ASP A 1127 -19.14 15.92 44.93
C ASP A 1127 -19.02 14.59 44.16
N LYS A 1128 -18.13 14.53 43.15
CA LYS A 1128 -17.87 13.31 42.37
C LYS A 1128 -17.13 12.25 43.18
N ILE A 1129 -16.12 12.63 43.96
CA ILE A 1129 -15.35 11.69 44.80
C ILE A 1129 -16.26 11.14 45.91
N SER A 1130 -17.02 12.00 46.59
CA SER A 1130 -17.89 11.59 47.70
C SER A 1130 -19.06 10.70 47.25
N HIS A 1131 -19.63 10.93 46.06
CA HIS A 1131 -20.60 10.00 45.46
C HIS A 1131 -19.98 8.64 45.11
N LYS A 1132 -18.74 8.61 44.60
CA LYS A 1132 -18.03 7.35 44.31
C LYS A 1132 -17.78 6.54 45.58
N LEU A 1133 -17.30 7.18 46.65
CA LEU A 1133 -17.06 6.54 47.96
C LEU A 1133 -18.33 5.88 48.50
N LYS A 1134 -19.45 6.63 48.52
CA LYS A 1134 -20.76 6.11 48.98
C LYS A 1134 -21.25 4.92 48.14
N SER A 1135 -20.99 4.92 46.83
CA SER A 1135 -21.44 3.82 45.94
C SER A 1135 -20.71 2.48 46.17
N LEU A 1136 -19.50 2.53 46.74
CA LEU A 1136 -18.67 1.36 47.03
C LEU A 1136 -18.86 0.80 48.46
N GLY A 1137 -19.63 1.49 49.30
CA GLY A 1137 -19.82 1.11 50.71
C GLY A 1137 -18.58 1.24 51.58
N VAL A 1138 -17.57 2.00 51.13
CA VAL A 1138 -16.30 2.26 51.83
C VAL A 1138 -16.21 3.74 52.18
N ASN A 1139 -16.01 4.05 53.46
CA ASN A 1139 -16.01 5.44 53.97
C ASN A 1139 -14.60 6.03 54.16
N LYS A 1140 -13.56 5.32 53.67
CA LYS A 1140 -12.15 5.70 53.81
C LYS A 1140 -11.46 5.73 52.45
N LEU A 1141 -10.75 6.82 52.17
CA LEU A 1141 -9.93 7.02 50.96
C LEU A 1141 -8.48 7.35 51.33
N VAL A 1142 -7.53 6.71 50.64
CA VAL A 1142 -6.10 6.95 50.75
C VAL A 1142 -5.64 7.54 49.43
N ILE A 1143 -5.11 8.75 49.47
CA ILE A 1143 -4.43 9.39 48.34
C ILE A 1143 -2.94 9.29 48.63
N CYS A 1144 -2.19 8.63 47.75
CA CYS A 1144 -0.83 8.24 48.05
C CYS A 1144 0.16 8.67 46.96
N ASN A 1145 1.06 9.59 47.29
CA ASN A 1145 2.19 9.92 46.42
C ASN A 1145 3.38 9.00 46.70
N LEU A 1146 4.10 8.60 45.65
CA LEU A 1146 5.36 7.86 45.83
C LEU A 1146 6.48 8.76 46.38
N PHE A 1147 6.62 9.96 45.83
CA PHE A 1147 7.66 10.94 46.19
C PHE A 1147 7.01 12.29 46.52
N LYS A 1148 7.64 13.03 47.45
CA LYS A 1148 7.21 14.37 47.84
C LYS A 1148 7.65 15.40 46.81
N LYS A 1149 6.78 16.36 46.47
CA LYS A 1149 7.13 17.48 45.57
C LYS A 1149 7.72 18.68 46.31
N SER A 1150 7.36 18.84 47.57
CA SER A 1150 7.81 19.93 48.44
C SER A 1150 7.95 19.44 49.89
N ASN A 1151 8.04 20.34 50.86
CA ASN A 1151 8.13 19.99 52.28
C ASN A 1151 6.74 19.65 52.88
N GLU A 1152 5.93 18.92 52.12
CA GLU A 1152 4.56 18.50 52.47
C GLU A 1152 4.54 17.51 53.63
N GLN A 1153 3.51 17.63 54.48
CA GLN A 1153 3.25 16.71 55.59
C GLN A 1153 2.00 15.87 55.29
N ILE A 1154 1.83 14.77 56.03
CA ILE A 1154 0.62 13.94 55.97
C ILE A 1154 -0.58 14.79 56.39
N GLN A 1155 -1.67 14.72 55.62
CA GLN A 1155 -2.88 15.51 55.87
C GLN A 1155 -4.11 14.62 55.94
N PHE A 1156 -5.10 15.11 56.69
CA PHE A 1156 -6.35 14.43 56.96
C PHE A 1156 -7.52 15.33 56.55
N PHE A 1157 -8.49 14.73 55.88
CA PHE A 1157 -9.70 15.42 55.44
C PHE A 1157 -10.96 14.61 55.75
N ASP A 1158 -12.08 15.31 55.93
CA ASP A 1158 -13.41 14.69 55.95
C ASP A 1158 -13.91 14.36 54.54
N LEU A 1159 -15.14 13.83 54.41
CA LEU A 1159 -15.76 13.50 53.12
C LEU A 1159 -16.02 14.73 52.24
N ASP A 1160 -15.94 15.93 52.81
CA ASP A 1160 -16.07 17.20 52.11
C ASP A 1160 -14.69 17.84 51.89
N PHE A 1161 -13.60 17.06 51.96
CA PHE A 1161 -12.21 17.54 51.77
C PHE A 1161 -11.85 18.77 52.65
N CYS A 1162 -12.53 18.97 53.78
CA CYS A 1162 -12.14 19.96 54.77
C CYS A 1162 -11.01 19.39 55.62
N GLN A 1163 -9.93 20.15 55.79
CA GLN A 1163 -8.80 19.71 56.60
C GLN A 1163 -9.26 19.55 58.05
N VAL A 1164 -8.96 18.39 58.65
CA VAL A 1164 -9.28 18.08 60.05
C VAL A 1164 -8.00 17.80 60.82
N ASP A 1165 -7.91 18.34 62.03
CA ASP A 1165 -6.75 18.13 62.91
C ASP A 1165 -6.85 16.79 63.68
N ASP A 1166 -8.06 16.22 63.79
CA ASP A 1166 -8.32 14.94 64.45
C ASP A 1166 -8.43 13.81 63.41
N GLU A 1167 -7.47 12.88 63.44
CA GLU A 1167 -7.40 11.70 62.57
C GLU A 1167 -8.65 10.81 62.67
N SER A 1168 -9.37 10.81 63.80
CA SER A 1168 -10.56 9.97 64.01
C SER A 1168 -11.80 10.48 63.27
N LEU A 1169 -11.82 11.77 62.93
CA LEU A 1169 -12.89 12.41 62.15
C LEU A 1169 -12.61 12.38 60.65
N ALA A 1170 -11.42 11.92 60.25
CA ALA A 1170 -10.97 11.93 58.87
C ALA A 1170 -11.48 10.72 58.08
N SER A 1171 -12.08 10.98 56.92
CA SER A 1171 -12.46 9.97 55.93
C SER A 1171 -11.44 9.85 54.79
N ILE A 1172 -10.49 10.78 54.70
CA ILE A 1172 -9.47 10.82 53.66
C ILE A 1172 -8.10 11.10 54.28
N ILE A 1173 -7.10 10.33 53.89
CA ILE A 1173 -5.68 10.57 54.23
C ILE A 1173 -4.89 10.86 52.95
N CYS A 1174 -4.10 11.92 52.97
CA CYS A 1174 -3.16 12.27 51.90
C CYS A 1174 -1.73 12.01 52.37
N ILE A 1175 -1.06 11.03 51.75
CA ILE A 1175 0.32 10.67 52.02
C ILE A 1175 1.23 11.34 50.98
N PRO A 1176 2.14 12.25 51.39
CA PRO A 1176 2.95 13.03 50.47
C PRO A 1176 4.12 12.24 49.86
N SER A 1177 4.56 11.15 50.51
CA SER A 1177 5.58 10.24 49.98
C SER A 1177 5.54 8.88 50.68
N LEU A 1178 5.69 7.80 49.91
CA LEU A 1178 6.01 6.46 50.42
C LEU A 1178 7.50 6.16 50.40
N ILE A 1179 8.26 6.87 49.56
CA ILE A 1179 9.69 6.66 49.34
C ILE A 1179 10.43 7.99 49.52
N ASN A 1180 11.52 7.94 50.27
CA ASN A 1180 12.46 9.05 50.38
C ASN A 1180 13.31 9.15 49.12
N GLU A 1181 13.26 10.28 48.42
CA GLU A 1181 14.00 10.47 47.18
C GLU A 1181 15.54 10.43 47.36
N SER A 1182 16.04 10.83 48.53
CA SER A 1182 17.49 10.92 48.79
C SER A 1182 18.18 9.57 48.95
N ASP A 1183 17.52 8.60 49.60
CA ASP A 1183 18.09 7.28 49.92
C ASP A 1183 17.29 6.11 49.36
N SER A 1184 16.17 6.39 48.68
CA SER A 1184 15.22 5.39 48.15
C SER A 1184 14.63 4.46 49.21
N GLY A 1185 14.74 4.82 50.49
CA GLY A 1185 14.17 4.09 51.61
C GLY A 1185 12.66 4.31 51.71
N VAL A 1186 11.95 3.35 52.29
CA VAL A 1186 10.51 3.49 52.57
C VAL A 1186 10.33 4.50 53.71
N ASP A 1187 9.38 5.42 53.55
CA ASP A 1187 8.93 6.29 54.64
C ASP A 1187 8.08 5.49 55.63
N VAL A 1188 8.76 4.87 56.60
CA VAL A 1188 8.12 4.04 57.62
C VAL A 1188 7.11 4.85 58.43
N ASN A 1189 7.30 6.16 58.62
CA ASN A 1189 6.35 7.00 59.35
C ASN A 1189 5.03 7.12 58.58
N ALA A 1190 5.09 7.35 57.27
CA ALA A 1190 3.91 7.39 56.42
C ALA A 1190 3.13 6.06 56.44
N VAL A 1191 3.82 4.92 56.32
CA VAL A 1191 3.21 3.59 56.36
C VAL A 1191 2.57 3.30 57.72
N MET A 1192 3.26 3.63 58.82
CA MET A 1192 2.74 3.45 60.17
C MET A 1192 1.53 4.34 60.46
N MET A 1193 1.53 5.57 59.94
CA MET A 1193 0.40 6.49 60.07
C MET A 1193 -0.81 5.98 59.30
N LEU A 1194 -0.61 5.50 58.07
CA LEU A 1194 -1.67 4.86 57.28
C LEU A 1194 -2.28 3.66 58.00
N ALA A 1195 -1.44 2.78 58.57
CA ALA A 1195 -1.89 1.62 59.33
C ALA A 1195 -2.75 2.03 60.54
N ARG A 1196 -2.28 3.00 61.33
CA ARG A 1196 -3.03 3.54 62.48
C ARG A 1196 -4.37 4.15 62.06
N TRP A 1197 -4.38 4.90 60.96
CA TRP A 1197 -5.59 5.53 60.47
C TRP A 1197 -6.61 4.52 59.95
N ILE A 1198 -6.20 3.47 59.22
CA ILE A 1198 -7.10 2.40 58.76
C ILE A 1198 -7.71 1.62 59.94
N LEU A 1199 -6.90 1.34 60.98
CA LEU A 1199 -7.29 0.59 62.17
C LEU A 1199 -8.17 1.35 63.18
N LYS A 1200 -8.31 2.67 63.05
CA LYS A 1200 -9.30 3.47 63.79
C LYS A 1200 -10.67 3.28 63.19
#